data_AF-A0A0S3UGM6-F1
#
_entry.id   AF-A0A0S3UGM6-F1
#
_cell.length_a   1.000
_cell.length_b   1.000
_cell.length_c   1.000
_cell.angle_alpha   90.00
_cell.angle_beta   90.00
_cell.angle_gamma   90.00
#
_symmetry.space_group_name_H-M   'P 1'
#
loop_
_entity.id
_entity.type
_entity.pdbx_description
1 polymer ?
#
loop_
_entity_poly.entity_id
_entity_poly.type
_entity_poly.pdbx_seq_one_letter_code
_entity_poly.pdbx_strand_id
1 'polypeptide(L)'
;MEYYNKMLCVTEAELINGSDPVMKKGTLKSNLFRKNIFCVCRGGGEGRCALYSFDSMPKKYRERFMEKYGNPEDVLREREMRKTVKYDESARTFFEEYEYFKNGEYTTLDKELIAEYTTNASVLGELVRMKMERKAMMASLNARATDVWEMVLQNSEELRERYHHTLPASLSRLKARICAFQKDGYESVVSKKLGNVNTIKITAEGRDVLVALKRSHTPRYTDEQLFAKYNEIAVFRRWKQLKSVRSMQAWLYSPKIEQLWCDAVHGEQVARQRFGRKQSTILPTRRDSLWYGDGTKLNLYYRDGKTVKTINVYEVVDGFSEVLLGYHISESENFEAQYGAFRMAVQRSGHKPYEIVHDNQGGHNKLNRQGKKNTGDEKEKGFLDRLCHIHRPTMPYNGESKTIESIFGRFQQQVLARYFNFTGQNVTAKKLTSRPNMEMVAANRDKLPTYQELCELYAQCRKEWNEAKHPKHDSSRMALYEGSVNEDTPAVGKYEMQDMFWIMSDKPVTFTDSGIKMTIDKKHYHWEVVTVDENGVQIPDREWRRLHTWEKFYVQYDPMDMTTVNLYSIDRAKKLHFCTVAKPYMQIHRAMQDQSAEEKARIHADIERGKQERIERVVAGRTIAKRHGTDPEQNGLNYPKLKGLTAEQQQQAVDRISRLEGDNYAEVVELGQHTKKLSNIGWEEVLYDERKTADKL
;
A
#
# COMPACT_ATOMS: atom_id res chain seq x y z
N MET A 1 45.28 -57.37 24.19
CA MET A 1 46.41 -57.20 25.11
C MET A 1 46.18 -55.94 25.92
N GLU A 2 46.56 -55.99 27.19
CA GLU A 2 46.44 -54.91 28.17
C GLU A 2 47.40 -55.15 29.35
N TYR A 3 47.73 -54.11 30.13
CA TYR A 3 48.43 -54.29 31.39
C TYR A 3 47.42 -54.59 32.52
N TYR A 4 47.62 -55.71 33.22
CA TYR A 4 46.80 -56.09 34.38
C TYR A 4 47.71 -56.46 35.56
N ASN A 5 47.50 -55.85 36.73
CA ASN A 5 48.38 -55.99 37.91
C ASN A 5 49.88 -55.84 37.59
N LYS A 6 50.25 -54.83 36.80
CA LYS A 6 51.63 -54.53 36.36
C LYS A 6 52.28 -55.62 35.50
N MET A 7 51.50 -56.57 34.98
CA MET A 7 51.97 -57.59 34.04
C MET A 7 51.35 -57.35 32.66
N LEU A 8 52.17 -57.43 31.61
CA LEU A 8 51.70 -57.42 30.24
C LEU A 8 50.90 -58.69 29.98
N CYS A 9 49.62 -58.54 29.63
CA CYS A 9 48.70 -59.65 29.43
C CYS A 9 48.14 -59.66 28.01
N VAL A 10 47.98 -60.86 27.46
CA VAL A 10 47.33 -61.13 26.18
C VAL A 10 46.03 -61.90 26.40
N THR A 11 45.06 -61.71 25.52
CA THR A 11 43.74 -62.32 25.63
C THR A 11 43.70 -63.71 25.00
N GLU A 12 42.78 -64.56 25.43
CA GLU A 12 42.58 -65.89 24.81
C GLU A 12 42.39 -65.78 23.30
N ALA A 13 41.54 -64.85 22.85
CA ALA A 13 41.24 -64.64 21.43
C ALA A 13 42.49 -64.33 20.59
N GLU A 14 43.40 -63.48 21.09
CA GLU A 14 44.65 -63.14 20.39
C GLU A 14 45.60 -64.34 20.24
N LEU A 15 45.50 -65.33 21.14
CA LEU A 15 46.32 -66.53 21.10
C LEU A 15 45.77 -67.63 20.18
N ILE A 16 44.45 -67.82 20.17
CA ILE A 16 43.84 -69.04 19.58
C ILE A 16 42.89 -68.79 18.40
N ASN A 17 42.47 -67.55 18.12
CA ASN A 17 41.52 -67.27 17.04
C ASN A 17 42.22 -67.03 15.68
N GLY A 18 41.51 -67.36 14.60
CA GLY A 18 41.92 -67.16 13.21
C GLY A 18 42.36 -68.44 12.49
N SER A 19 42.60 -68.33 11.17
CA SER A 19 43.10 -69.42 10.32
C SER A 19 44.56 -69.79 10.61
N ASP A 20 45.36 -68.85 11.12
CA ASP A 20 46.73 -69.05 11.60
C ASP A 20 46.89 -68.57 13.06
N PRO A 21 46.52 -69.39 14.06
CA PRO A 21 46.61 -68.99 15.47
C PRO A 21 48.04 -69.07 16.01
N VAL A 22 48.39 -68.19 16.96
CA VAL A 22 49.70 -68.21 17.65
C VAL A 22 49.93 -69.56 18.31
N MET A 23 48.86 -70.14 18.88
CA MET A 23 48.82 -71.53 19.30
C MET A 23 47.42 -72.12 19.17
N LYS A 24 47.31 -73.43 18.91
CA LYS A 24 46.01 -74.12 18.84
C LYS A 24 45.36 -74.17 20.24
N LYS A 25 44.02 -74.16 20.30
CA LYS A 25 43.25 -74.22 21.56
C LYS A 25 43.64 -75.40 22.46
N GLY A 26 43.85 -76.59 21.89
CA GLY A 26 44.33 -77.76 22.62
C GLY A 26 45.72 -77.54 23.24
N THR A 27 46.60 -76.87 22.50
CA THR A 27 47.96 -76.53 22.94
C THR A 27 47.97 -75.49 24.07
N LEU A 28 47.07 -74.50 24.03
CA LEU A 28 46.89 -73.56 25.15
C LEU A 28 46.45 -74.30 26.41
N LYS A 29 45.44 -75.18 26.32
CA LYS A 29 44.97 -75.99 27.46
C LYS A 29 46.08 -76.87 28.04
N SER A 30 46.89 -77.52 27.20
CA SER A 30 48.02 -78.33 27.66
C SER A 30 49.10 -77.50 28.36
N ASN A 31 49.42 -76.30 27.86
CA ASN A 31 50.42 -75.43 28.50
C ASN A 31 49.90 -74.84 29.82
N LEU A 32 48.60 -74.56 29.93
CA LEU A 32 47.96 -74.16 31.19
C LEU A 32 47.99 -75.29 32.22
N PHE A 33 47.65 -76.52 31.81
CA PHE A 33 47.70 -77.68 32.69
C PHE A 33 49.13 -77.98 33.19
N ARG A 34 50.12 -77.85 32.29
CA ARG A 34 51.55 -78.01 32.62
C ARG A 34 52.17 -76.80 33.33
N LYS A 35 51.38 -75.75 33.62
CA LYS A 35 51.81 -74.48 34.26
C LYS A 35 52.92 -73.71 33.52
N ASN A 36 53.02 -73.91 32.20
CA ASN A 36 53.95 -73.18 31.34
C ASN A 36 53.43 -71.80 30.90
N ILE A 37 52.16 -71.49 31.14
CA ILE A 37 51.55 -70.18 30.88
C ILE A 37 50.73 -69.81 32.12
N PHE A 38 50.93 -68.61 32.65
CA PHE A 38 50.21 -68.16 33.82
C PHE A 38 48.94 -67.42 33.42
N CYS A 39 47.79 -67.94 33.87
CA CYS A 39 46.50 -67.27 33.73
C CYS A 39 46.36 -66.24 34.86
N VAL A 40 46.40 -64.96 34.49
CA VAL A 40 46.37 -63.82 35.42
C VAL A 40 44.93 -63.49 35.82
N CYS A 41 43.98 -63.63 34.90
CA CYS A 41 42.55 -63.48 35.16
C CYS A 41 41.80 -64.58 34.40
N ARG A 42 40.98 -65.37 35.10
CA ARG A 42 40.29 -66.53 34.51
C ARG A 42 39.15 -66.17 33.55
N GLY A 43 38.67 -64.92 33.57
CA GLY A 43 37.43 -64.54 32.88
C GLY A 43 36.20 -65.28 33.46
N GLY A 44 34.99 -64.89 33.06
CA GLY A 44 33.77 -65.57 33.53
C GLY A 44 32.48 -64.76 33.64
N GLY A 45 32.36 -63.62 32.95
CA GLY A 45 31.12 -62.84 32.84
C GLY A 45 31.05 -62.11 31.50
N GLU A 46 29.86 -61.64 31.10
CA GLU A 46 29.66 -60.87 29.85
C GLU A 46 30.66 -59.70 29.78
N GLY A 47 31.51 -59.68 28.75
CA GLY A 47 32.53 -58.66 28.54
C GLY A 47 33.89 -58.89 29.25
N ARG A 48 34.06 -59.91 30.10
CA ARG A 48 35.36 -60.24 30.74
C ARG A 48 36.05 -61.43 30.07
N CYS A 49 37.13 -61.15 29.35
CA CYS A 49 37.97 -62.17 28.71
C CYS A 49 39.07 -62.72 29.64
N ALA A 50 39.52 -63.94 29.37
CA ALA A 50 40.65 -64.53 30.10
C ALA A 50 41.97 -63.87 29.66
N LEU A 51 42.81 -63.53 30.65
CA LEU A 51 44.09 -62.86 30.46
C LEU A 51 45.24 -63.80 30.85
N TYR A 52 46.25 -63.86 29.98
CA TYR A 52 47.45 -64.67 30.16
C TYR A 52 48.70 -63.79 30.16
N SER A 53 49.61 -64.03 31.10
CA SER A 53 50.86 -63.27 31.20
C SER A 53 51.73 -63.52 29.97
N PHE A 54 52.09 -62.45 29.26
CA PHE A 54 52.92 -62.53 28.06
C PHE A 54 54.30 -63.09 28.37
N ASP A 55 54.94 -62.61 29.44
CA ASP A 55 56.28 -63.04 29.84
C ASP A 55 56.36 -64.50 30.26
N SER A 56 55.26 -65.04 30.81
CA SER A 56 55.20 -66.44 31.20
C SER A 56 55.20 -67.41 30.01
N MET A 57 54.90 -66.95 28.80
CA MET A 57 54.74 -67.83 27.64
C MET A 57 56.06 -68.42 27.14
N PRO A 58 56.07 -69.69 26.68
CA PRO A 58 57.25 -70.28 26.05
C PRO A 58 57.78 -69.44 24.89
N LYS A 59 59.11 -69.31 24.77
CA LYS A 59 59.80 -68.43 23.81
C LYS A 59 59.24 -68.52 22.39
N LYS A 60 59.04 -69.74 21.87
CA LYS A 60 58.47 -69.99 20.54
C LYS A 60 57.10 -69.33 20.28
N TYR A 61 56.27 -69.17 21.31
CA TYR A 61 54.96 -68.54 21.17
C TYR A 61 55.02 -67.02 21.37
N ARG A 62 55.98 -66.52 22.17
CA ARG A 62 56.25 -65.08 22.27
C ARG A 62 56.79 -64.52 20.95
N GLU A 63 57.75 -65.21 20.34
CA GLU A 63 58.30 -64.84 19.02
C GLU A 63 57.23 -64.86 17.95
N ARG A 64 56.42 -65.93 17.87
CA ARG A 64 55.31 -66.01 16.92
C ARG A 64 54.21 -64.98 17.17
N PHE A 65 53.98 -64.59 18.44
CA PHE A 65 53.07 -63.49 18.78
C PHE A 65 53.62 -62.15 18.28
N MET A 66 54.92 -61.90 18.48
CA MET A 66 55.60 -60.68 18.02
C MET A 66 55.67 -60.58 16.49
N GLU A 67 55.89 -61.69 15.78
CA GLU A 67 55.84 -61.74 14.31
C GLU A 67 54.45 -61.38 13.78
N LYS A 68 53.39 -61.83 14.47
CA LYS A 68 52.01 -61.64 14.02
C LYS A 68 51.42 -60.28 14.40
N TYR A 69 51.73 -59.78 15.58
CA TYR A 69 51.09 -58.59 16.16
C TYR A 69 52.05 -57.44 16.46
N GLY A 70 53.37 -57.61 16.28
CA GLY A 70 54.39 -56.64 16.70
C GLY A 70 54.75 -56.75 18.18
N ASN A 71 55.70 -55.93 18.63
CA ASN A 71 56.06 -55.86 20.05
C ASN A 71 54.86 -55.32 20.88
N PRO A 72 54.31 -56.09 21.85
CA PRO A 72 53.11 -55.70 22.56
C PRO A 72 53.18 -54.34 23.28
N GLU A 73 54.36 -53.93 23.77
CA GLU A 73 54.53 -52.63 24.42
C GLU A 73 54.39 -51.46 23.45
N ASP A 74 54.96 -51.60 22.25
CA ASP A 74 54.90 -50.55 21.22
C ASP A 74 53.48 -50.45 20.64
N VAL A 75 52.78 -51.59 20.49
CA VAL A 75 51.40 -51.60 20.00
C VAL A 75 50.43 -51.02 21.03
N LEU A 76 50.64 -51.26 22.32
CA LEU A 76 49.87 -50.61 23.38
C LEU A 76 50.14 -49.10 23.42
N ARG A 77 51.40 -48.67 23.25
CA ARG A 77 51.77 -47.25 23.15
C ARG A 77 51.11 -46.57 21.95
N GLU A 78 51.13 -47.20 20.78
CA GLU A 78 50.42 -46.70 19.59
C GLU A 78 48.90 -46.64 19.80
N ARG A 79 48.32 -47.62 20.50
CA ARG A 79 46.86 -47.67 20.78
C ARG A 79 46.42 -46.53 21.71
N GLU A 80 47.24 -46.19 22.70
CA GLU A 80 47.01 -45.06 23.60
C GLU A 80 47.11 -43.71 22.85
N MET A 81 48.08 -43.60 21.93
CA MET A 81 48.30 -42.43 21.06
C MET A 81 47.25 -42.27 19.95
N ARG A 82 46.49 -43.33 19.65
CA ARG A 82 45.35 -43.29 18.70
C ARG A 82 44.06 -42.73 19.31
N LYS A 83 44.03 -42.34 20.59
CA LYS A 83 42.90 -41.59 21.16
C LYS A 83 42.84 -40.21 20.46
N THR A 84 41.87 -40.03 19.58
CA THR A 84 41.60 -38.79 18.83
C THR A 84 41.46 -37.61 19.80
N VAL A 85 42.08 -36.46 19.50
CA VAL A 85 41.80 -35.21 20.23
C VAL A 85 40.30 -34.99 20.19
N LYS A 86 39.65 -34.97 21.35
CA LYS A 86 38.22 -34.71 21.42
C LYS A 86 38.00 -33.23 21.09
N TYR A 87 37.10 -32.98 20.15
CA TYR A 87 36.65 -31.63 19.84
C TYR A 87 36.04 -30.98 21.09
N ASP A 88 36.54 -29.81 21.48
CA ASP A 88 36.05 -29.09 22.66
C ASP A 88 34.85 -28.21 22.28
N GLU A 89 33.65 -28.76 22.48
CA GLU A 89 32.38 -28.03 22.28
C GLU A 89 32.26 -26.82 23.21
N SER A 90 32.81 -26.88 24.42
CA SER A 90 32.78 -25.75 25.37
C SER A 90 33.69 -24.61 24.91
N ALA A 91 34.86 -24.93 24.37
CA ALA A 91 35.71 -23.94 23.71
C ALA A 91 35.02 -23.32 22.48
N ARG A 92 34.29 -24.13 21.70
CA ARG A 92 33.53 -23.63 20.55
C ARG A 92 32.47 -22.61 20.96
N THR A 93 31.63 -22.95 21.95
CA THR A 93 30.61 -22.04 22.47
C THR A 93 31.24 -20.76 23.01
N PHE A 94 32.31 -20.87 23.80
CA PHE A 94 33.01 -19.71 24.34
C PHE A 94 33.49 -18.76 23.24
N PHE A 95 34.11 -19.27 22.17
CA PHE A 95 34.62 -18.42 21.09
C PHE A 95 33.53 -17.89 20.15
N GLU A 96 32.38 -18.57 20.02
CA GLU A 96 31.22 -18.03 19.29
C GLU A 96 30.57 -16.85 20.03
N GLU A 97 30.54 -16.90 21.37
CA GLU A 97 29.98 -15.86 22.23
C GLU A 97 31.01 -14.79 22.62
N TYR A 98 32.29 -14.98 22.29
CA TYR A 98 33.36 -14.06 22.68
C TYR A 98 33.24 -12.71 21.95
N GLU A 99 32.96 -11.66 22.70
CA GLU A 99 32.92 -10.28 22.22
C GLU A 99 34.20 -9.52 22.57
N TYR A 100 34.66 -8.68 21.65
CA TYR A 100 35.75 -7.75 21.88
C TYR A 100 35.47 -6.39 21.27
N PHE A 101 36.06 -5.34 21.85
CA PHE A 101 35.83 -3.97 21.41
C PHE A 101 36.67 -3.63 20.18
N LYS A 102 36.02 -3.30 19.06
CA LYS A 102 36.68 -2.93 17.80
C LYS A 102 35.97 -1.73 17.17
N ASN A 103 36.72 -0.72 16.74
CA ASN A 103 36.18 0.44 16.02
C ASN A 103 35.04 1.20 16.73
N GLY A 104 34.95 1.12 18.08
CA GLY A 104 33.93 1.84 18.85
C GLY A 104 32.70 1.02 19.23
N GLU A 105 32.64 -0.26 18.84
CA GLU A 105 31.54 -1.18 19.14
C GLU A 105 32.08 -2.55 19.57
N TYR A 106 31.27 -3.34 20.27
CA TYR A 106 31.57 -4.74 20.55
C TYR A 106 31.29 -5.58 19.29
N THR A 107 32.19 -6.49 18.97
CA THR A 107 32.08 -7.39 17.82
C THR A 107 32.57 -8.78 18.20
N THR A 108 32.14 -9.80 17.46
CA THR A 108 32.51 -11.20 17.68
C THR A 108 33.69 -11.62 16.82
N LEU A 109 34.26 -12.79 17.12
CA LEU A 109 35.31 -13.41 16.31
C LEU A 109 34.77 -13.86 14.94
N ASP A 110 35.63 -13.85 13.92
CA ASP A 110 35.26 -14.43 12.62
C ASP A 110 35.28 -15.97 12.66
N LYS A 111 34.63 -16.61 11.68
CA LYS A 111 34.49 -18.08 11.68
C LYS A 111 35.82 -18.82 11.61
N GLU A 112 36.82 -18.22 10.96
CA GLU A 112 38.16 -18.81 10.79
C GLU A 112 38.93 -18.78 12.12
N LEU A 113 38.91 -17.64 12.82
CA LEU A 113 39.51 -17.49 14.15
C LEU A 113 38.79 -18.35 15.19
N ILE A 114 37.46 -18.48 15.12
CA ILE A 114 36.72 -19.39 16.01
C ILE A 114 37.18 -20.83 15.79
N ALA A 115 37.30 -21.28 14.53
CA ALA A 115 37.79 -22.62 14.21
C ALA A 115 39.24 -22.82 14.67
N GLU A 116 40.12 -21.85 14.43
CA GLU A 116 41.52 -21.88 14.85
C GLU A 116 41.63 -21.96 16.38
N TYR A 117 40.95 -21.07 17.11
CA TYR A 117 41.02 -21.02 18.57
C TYR A 117 40.36 -22.24 19.22
N THR A 118 39.27 -22.75 18.66
CA THR A 118 38.64 -24.01 19.13
C THR A 118 39.59 -25.18 18.96
N THR A 119 40.27 -25.27 17.81
CA THR A 119 41.25 -26.34 17.54
C THR A 119 42.45 -26.23 18.48
N ASN A 120 42.98 -25.01 18.67
CA ASN A 120 44.06 -24.75 19.61
C ASN A 120 43.67 -25.10 21.06
N ALA A 121 42.45 -24.75 21.50
CA ALA A 121 41.97 -25.07 22.83
C ALA A 121 41.77 -26.58 23.02
N SER A 122 41.22 -27.28 22.03
CA SER A 122 41.06 -28.74 22.03
C SER A 122 42.41 -29.45 22.17
N VAL A 123 43.42 -29.00 21.41
CA VAL A 123 44.78 -29.53 21.48
C VAL A 123 45.45 -29.19 22.82
N LEU A 124 45.29 -27.96 23.32
CA LEU A 124 45.82 -27.57 24.64
C LEU A 124 45.23 -28.40 25.77
N GLY A 125 43.91 -28.67 25.75
CA GLY A 125 43.24 -29.55 26.69
C GLY A 125 43.82 -30.96 26.68
N GLU A 126 44.05 -31.52 25.49
CA GLU A 126 44.64 -32.85 25.34
C GLU A 126 46.11 -32.88 25.80
N LEU A 127 46.92 -31.88 25.46
CA LEU A 127 48.30 -31.78 25.94
C LEU A 127 48.37 -31.66 27.47
N VAL A 128 47.42 -30.95 28.11
CA VAL A 128 47.30 -30.88 29.56
C VAL A 128 46.92 -32.25 30.15
N ARG A 129 45.97 -32.97 29.55
CA ARG A 129 45.58 -34.33 29.96
C ARG A 129 46.76 -35.29 29.90
N MET A 130 47.43 -35.37 28.75
CA MET A 130 48.61 -36.22 28.53
C MET A 130 49.74 -35.90 29.51
N LYS A 131 49.97 -34.61 29.79
CA LYS A 131 50.96 -34.16 30.78
C LYS A 131 50.61 -34.65 32.19
N MET A 132 49.35 -34.59 32.60
CA MET A 132 48.91 -35.03 33.94
C MET A 132 48.99 -36.55 34.10
N GLU A 133 48.55 -37.31 33.10
CA GLU A 133 48.63 -38.78 33.08
C GLU A 133 50.07 -39.26 33.17
N ARG A 134 50.98 -38.65 32.40
CA ARG A 134 52.41 -38.96 32.45
C ARG A 134 53.04 -38.54 33.77
N LYS A 135 52.65 -37.40 34.34
CA LYS A 135 53.12 -37.00 35.69
C LYS A 135 52.71 -38.02 36.75
N ALA A 136 51.50 -38.56 36.69
CA ALA A 136 51.02 -39.61 37.59
C ALA A 136 51.79 -40.93 37.40
N MET A 137 52.05 -41.32 36.14
CA MET A 137 52.84 -42.50 35.81
C MET A 137 54.30 -42.37 36.29
N MET A 138 54.93 -41.22 36.07
CA MET A 138 56.33 -40.97 36.46
C MET A 138 56.51 -40.86 37.98
N ALA A 139 55.51 -40.36 38.71
CA ALA A 139 55.49 -40.39 40.18
C ALA A 139 55.52 -41.83 40.73
N SER A 140 55.02 -42.81 39.97
CA SER A 140 55.08 -44.24 40.33
C SER A 140 56.40 -44.94 39.96
N LEU A 141 57.24 -44.31 39.13
CA LEU A 141 58.46 -44.89 38.52
C LEU A 141 59.77 -44.13 38.86
N ASN A 142 59.73 -43.07 39.67
CA ASN A 142 60.91 -42.30 40.14
C ASN A 142 61.78 -41.66 39.03
N ALA A 143 61.17 -41.25 37.90
CA ALA A 143 61.85 -40.61 36.77
C ALA A 143 61.87 -39.05 36.83
N ARG A 144 62.74 -38.40 36.05
CA ARG A 144 63.00 -36.94 36.09
C ARG A 144 61.93 -36.11 35.33
N ALA A 145 61.69 -34.88 35.79
CA ALA A 145 60.63 -34.00 35.28
C ALA A 145 60.94 -33.29 33.94
N THR A 146 62.20 -33.23 33.51
CA THR A 146 62.63 -32.56 32.26
C THR A 146 62.11 -33.30 31.02
N ASP A 147 62.13 -34.64 31.06
CA ASP A 147 61.71 -35.53 29.98
C ASP A 147 60.22 -35.36 29.61
N VAL A 148 59.39 -34.91 30.56
CA VAL A 148 57.95 -34.71 30.35
C VAL A 148 57.66 -33.56 29.39
N TRP A 149 58.45 -32.48 29.41
CA TRP A 149 58.18 -31.30 28.58
C TRP A 149 58.67 -31.46 27.14
N GLU A 150 59.78 -32.16 26.91
CA GLU A 150 60.26 -32.49 25.57
C GLU A 150 59.24 -33.39 24.84
N MET A 151 58.67 -34.33 25.58
CA MET A 151 57.64 -35.22 25.08
C MET A 151 56.29 -34.54 24.84
N VAL A 152 55.91 -33.56 25.67
CA VAL A 152 54.72 -32.71 25.41
C VAL A 152 54.91 -31.88 24.14
N LEU A 153 56.13 -31.40 23.87
CA LEU A 153 56.44 -30.73 22.61
C LEU A 153 56.33 -31.71 21.43
N GLN A 154 56.90 -32.91 21.55
CA GLN A 154 56.78 -33.95 20.50
C GLN A 154 55.31 -34.28 20.19
N ASN A 155 54.49 -34.53 21.22
CA ASN A 155 53.05 -34.78 21.02
C ASN A 155 52.36 -33.57 20.38
N SER A 156 52.76 -32.34 20.71
CA SER A 156 52.20 -31.14 20.06
C SER A 156 52.58 -31.04 18.59
N GLU A 157 53.77 -31.48 18.18
CA GLU A 157 54.18 -31.47 16.77
C GLU A 157 53.42 -32.56 15.98
N GLU A 158 53.25 -33.75 16.54
CA GLU A 158 52.44 -34.83 15.94
C GLU A 158 50.97 -34.43 15.78
N LEU A 159 50.40 -33.72 16.77
CA LEU A 159 49.05 -33.18 16.67
C LEU A 159 48.93 -32.02 15.66
N ARG A 160 50.02 -31.30 15.39
CA ARG A 160 50.04 -30.23 14.37
C ARG A 160 49.89 -30.80 12.96
N GLU A 161 50.49 -31.95 12.67
CA GLU A 161 50.33 -32.63 11.37
C GLU A 161 48.89 -33.07 11.13
N ARG A 162 48.17 -33.50 12.18
CA ARG A 162 46.81 -34.05 12.07
C ARG A 162 45.70 -33.02 12.14
N TYR A 163 45.84 -32.00 12.99
CA TYR A 163 44.79 -31.02 13.29
C TYR A 163 45.14 -29.60 12.85
N HIS A 164 46.33 -29.39 12.27
CA HIS A 164 46.78 -28.10 11.72
C HIS A 164 46.66 -26.91 12.68
N HIS A 165 46.86 -27.15 13.98
CA HIS A 165 46.77 -26.12 15.01
C HIS A 165 47.96 -25.12 14.96
N THR A 166 47.80 -23.93 15.52
CA THR A 166 48.79 -22.82 15.42
C THR A 166 49.61 -22.59 16.71
N LEU A 167 49.56 -23.53 17.67
CA LEU A 167 50.35 -23.48 18.91
C LEU A 167 51.89 -23.38 18.67
N PRO A 168 52.65 -22.72 19.56
CA PRO A 168 54.09 -22.46 19.36
C PRO A 168 54.95 -23.73 19.31
N ALA A 169 55.90 -23.79 18.36
CA ALA A 169 56.88 -24.88 18.22
C ALA A 169 58.10 -24.80 19.19
N SER A 170 58.23 -23.70 19.93
CA SER A 170 59.31 -23.52 20.90
C SER A 170 58.87 -24.05 22.27
N LEU A 171 59.65 -24.95 22.87
CA LEU A 171 59.36 -25.53 24.19
C LEU A 171 59.05 -24.47 25.26
N SER A 172 59.83 -23.39 25.32
CA SER A 172 59.61 -22.29 26.27
C SER A 172 58.28 -21.58 26.04
N ARG A 173 57.93 -21.29 24.77
CA ARG A 173 56.66 -20.61 24.41
C ARG A 173 55.46 -21.53 24.57
N LEU A 174 55.58 -22.81 24.23
CA LEU A 174 54.55 -23.82 24.44
C LEU A 174 54.27 -24.01 25.93
N LYS A 175 55.33 -24.10 26.75
CA LYS A 175 55.21 -24.14 28.22
C LYS A 175 54.48 -22.91 28.75
N ALA A 176 54.84 -21.70 28.29
CA ALA A 176 54.16 -20.48 28.69
C ALA A 176 52.67 -20.48 28.28
N ARG A 177 52.34 -20.99 27.08
CA ARG A 177 50.96 -21.12 26.60
C ARG A 177 50.15 -22.14 27.39
N ILE A 178 50.71 -23.31 27.69
CA ILE A 178 50.06 -24.33 28.53
C ILE A 178 49.82 -23.77 29.93
N CYS A 179 50.79 -23.10 30.55
CA CYS A 179 50.60 -22.48 31.86
C CYS A 179 49.52 -21.39 31.85
N ALA A 180 49.46 -20.56 30.80
CA ALA A 180 48.42 -19.55 30.64
C ALA A 180 47.03 -20.18 30.47
N PHE A 181 46.93 -21.25 29.67
CA PHE A 181 45.68 -22.00 29.48
C PHE A 181 45.19 -22.66 30.77
N GLN A 182 46.11 -23.22 31.57
CA GLN A 182 45.76 -23.79 32.87
C GLN A 182 45.30 -22.74 33.90
N LYS A 183 45.72 -21.47 33.75
CA LYS A 183 45.40 -20.38 34.68
C LYS A 183 44.16 -19.58 34.26
N ASP A 184 44.14 -19.13 33.02
CA ASP A 184 43.18 -18.16 32.48
C ASP A 184 42.20 -18.81 31.47
N GLY A 185 42.27 -20.14 31.27
CA GLY A 185 41.33 -20.90 30.45
C GLY A 185 41.31 -20.49 28.97
N TYR A 186 40.13 -20.49 28.36
CA TYR A 186 39.93 -20.19 26.93
C TYR A 186 40.34 -18.76 26.55
N GLU A 187 40.23 -17.79 27.47
CA GLU A 187 40.63 -16.40 27.23
C GLU A 187 42.13 -16.28 26.87
N SER A 188 42.96 -17.16 27.43
CA SER A 188 44.40 -17.19 27.15
C SER A 188 44.74 -17.51 25.68
N VAL A 189 43.83 -18.14 24.94
CA VAL A 189 44.01 -18.51 23.53
C VAL A 189 43.79 -17.30 22.62
N VAL A 190 42.95 -16.35 23.05
CA VAL A 190 42.61 -15.15 22.27
C VAL A 190 43.85 -14.26 22.11
N SER A 191 44.13 -13.87 20.86
CA SER A 191 45.23 -12.97 20.56
C SER A 191 44.99 -11.58 21.15
N LYS A 192 45.94 -11.09 21.97
CA LYS A 192 45.94 -9.72 22.52
C LYS A 192 45.99 -8.59 21.46
N LYS A 193 46.18 -8.94 20.18
CA LYS A 193 46.10 -7.99 19.06
C LYS A 193 44.65 -7.71 18.65
N LEU A 194 43.73 -8.61 18.97
CA LEU A 194 42.30 -8.42 18.74
C LEU A 194 41.79 -7.32 19.69
N GLY A 195 41.04 -6.38 19.14
CA GLY A 195 40.53 -5.23 19.90
C GLY A 195 41.56 -4.15 20.22
N ASN A 196 42.66 -4.06 19.46
CA ASN A 196 43.63 -2.98 19.64
C ASN A 196 42.96 -1.61 19.43
N VAL A 197 42.76 -0.88 20.54
CA VAL A 197 42.10 0.44 20.62
C VAL A 197 42.98 1.57 20.04
N ASN A 198 44.03 1.26 19.27
CA ASN A 198 44.78 2.24 18.50
C ASN A 198 43.99 2.80 17.30
N THR A 199 42.66 2.61 17.28
CA THR A 199 41.69 3.50 16.62
C THR A 199 42.11 4.95 16.86
N ILE A 200 42.18 5.72 15.79
CA ILE A 200 42.68 7.09 15.73
C ILE A 200 42.32 7.86 17.03
N LYS A 201 43.35 8.29 17.77
CA LYS A 201 43.23 8.97 19.07
C LYS A 201 42.73 10.42 18.91
N ILE A 202 41.61 10.62 18.21
CA ILE A 202 40.85 11.87 18.19
C ILE A 202 40.00 11.90 19.47
N THR A 203 40.12 12.99 20.22
CA THR A 203 39.28 13.29 21.39
C THR A 203 37.82 13.46 20.98
N ALA A 204 36.86 13.33 21.91
CA ALA A 204 35.45 13.55 21.57
C ALA A 204 35.22 14.95 20.93
N GLU A 205 35.75 16.00 21.56
CA GLU A 205 35.69 17.37 21.04
C GLU A 205 36.35 17.52 19.66
N GLY A 206 37.44 16.79 19.40
CA GLY A 206 38.09 16.79 18.10
C GLY A 206 37.23 16.18 16.99
N ARG A 207 36.43 15.15 17.33
CA ARG A 207 35.47 14.55 16.40
C ARG A 207 34.38 15.55 16.03
N ASP A 208 33.87 16.28 17.02
CA ASP A 208 32.82 17.28 16.81
C ASP A 208 33.31 18.42 15.91
N VAL A 209 34.55 18.88 16.09
CA VAL A 209 35.17 19.88 15.22
C VAL A 209 35.32 19.38 13.78
N LEU A 210 35.75 18.14 13.56
CA LEU A 210 35.85 17.57 12.20
C LEU A 210 34.49 17.54 11.49
N VAL A 211 33.43 17.12 12.20
CA VAL A 211 32.07 17.12 11.66
C VAL A 211 31.61 18.55 11.37
N ALA A 212 31.84 19.49 12.30
CA ALA A 212 31.48 20.90 12.11
C ALA A 212 32.19 21.53 10.89
N LEU A 213 33.49 21.26 10.72
CA LEU A 213 34.26 21.71 9.56
C LEU A 213 33.73 21.08 8.26
N LYS A 214 33.33 19.80 8.26
CA LYS A 214 32.77 19.15 7.08
C LYS A 214 31.40 19.72 6.69
N ARG A 215 30.60 20.15 7.67
CA ARG A 215 29.31 20.83 7.47
C ARG A 215 29.45 22.31 7.03
N SER A 216 30.65 22.90 7.11
CA SER A 216 30.87 24.32 6.83
C SER A 216 30.75 24.66 5.34
N HIS A 217 30.04 25.74 5.04
CA HIS A 217 30.01 26.38 3.70
C HIS A 217 30.88 27.65 3.64
N THR A 218 31.37 28.14 4.78
CA THR A 218 32.13 29.40 4.88
C THR A 218 33.37 29.26 5.78
N PRO A 219 34.49 28.73 5.25
CA PRO A 219 34.66 28.20 3.89
C PRO A 219 34.21 26.74 3.78
N ARG A 220 34.11 26.26 2.54
CA ARG A 220 33.94 24.83 2.22
C ARG A 220 35.31 24.17 2.12
N TYR A 221 35.53 23.08 2.85
CA TYR A 221 36.84 22.41 2.93
C TYR A 221 36.90 21.13 2.07
N THR A 222 38.01 20.91 1.37
CA THR A 222 38.39 19.57 0.88
C THR A 222 38.87 18.69 2.03
N ASP A 223 39.00 17.38 1.82
CA ASP A 223 39.47 16.48 2.88
C ASP A 223 40.92 16.79 3.31
N GLU A 224 41.78 17.23 2.39
CA GLU A 224 43.14 17.68 2.69
C GLU A 224 43.14 18.96 3.52
N GLN A 225 42.27 19.91 3.19
CA GLN A 225 42.14 21.17 3.93
C GLN A 225 41.53 20.94 5.32
N LEU A 226 40.58 20.01 5.44
CA LEU A 226 39.97 19.63 6.71
C LEU A 226 40.97 18.95 7.64
N PHE A 227 41.84 18.09 7.09
CA PHE A 227 42.96 17.50 7.82
C PHE A 227 43.95 18.56 8.32
N ALA A 228 44.36 19.49 7.44
CA ALA A 228 45.26 20.58 7.81
C ALA A 228 44.65 21.47 8.90
N LYS A 229 43.38 21.87 8.74
CA LYS A 229 42.69 22.74 9.68
C LYS A 229 42.48 22.08 11.04
N TYR A 230 42.14 20.79 11.06
CA TYR A 230 42.07 20.04 12.31
C TYR A 230 43.43 20.01 13.03
N ASN A 231 44.52 19.74 12.32
CA ASN A 231 45.85 19.66 12.92
C ASN A 231 46.36 21.02 13.44
N GLU A 232 45.97 22.13 12.81
CA GLU A 232 46.18 23.49 13.32
C GLU A 232 45.45 23.70 14.66
N ILE A 233 44.15 23.37 14.72
CA ILE A 233 43.32 23.48 15.92
C ILE A 233 43.84 22.54 17.03
N ALA A 234 44.29 21.34 16.66
CA ALA A 234 44.82 20.35 17.60
C ALA A 234 46.06 20.86 18.33
N VAL A 235 46.95 21.60 17.66
CA VAL A 235 48.11 22.22 18.32
C VAL A 235 47.65 23.25 19.35
N PHE A 236 46.75 24.14 18.95
CA PHE A 236 46.22 25.18 19.84
C PHE A 236 45.51 24.61 21.07
N ARG A 237 44.69 23.56 20.87
CA ARG A 237 43.93 22.89 21.93
C ARG A 237 44.68 21.77 22.64
N ARG A 238 45.97 21.56 22.33
CA ARG A 238 46.82 20.48 22.87
C ARG A 238 46.25 19.07 22.66
N TRP A 239 45.52 18.85 21.56
CA TRP A 239 45.06 17.54 21.13
C TRP A 239 46.14 16.80 20.32
N LYS A 240 45.99 15.49 20.18
CA LYS A 240 46.87 14.70 19.29
C LYS A 240 46.55 15.01 17.84
N GLN A 241 47.56 15.41 17.10
CA GLN A 241 47.47 15.62 15.65
C GLN A 241 47.23 14.28 14.93
N LEU A 242 46.46 14.36 13.85
CA LEU A 242 46.24 13.26 12.92
C LEU A 242 47.49 13.02 12.09
N LYS A 243 47.83 11.75 11.91
CA LYS A 243 49.03 11.33 11.17
C LYS A 243 48.80 11.12 9.67
N SER A 244 47.55 10.91 9.24
CA SER A 244 47.23 10.73 7.82
C SER A 244 45.81 11.17 7.48
N VAL A 245 45.65 11.70 6.26
CA VAL A 245 44.34 12.04 5.67
C VAL A 245 43.47 10.79 5.54
N ARG A 246 44.06 9.66 5.10
CA ARG A 246 43.35 8.39 4.90
C ARG A 246 42.71 7.87 6.19
N SER A 247 43.41 7.98 7.32
CA SER A 247 42.85 7.63 8.63
C SER A 247 41.64 8.51 8.97
N MET A 248 41.76 9.82 8.77
CA MET A 248 40.66 10.76 8.99
C MET A 248 39.46 10.43 8.10
N GLN A 249 39.67 10.17 6.81
CA GLN A 249 38.62 9.78 5.87
C GLN A 249 37.94 8.49 6.29
N ALA A 250 38.69 7.46 6.67
CA ALA A 250 38.12 6.19 7.15
C ALA A 250 37.18 6.39 8.35
N TRP A 251 37.47 7.36 9.23
CA TRP A 251 36.59 7.72 10.33
C TRP A 251 35.41 8.61 9.90
N LEU A 252 35.66 9.66 9.10
CA LEU A 252 34.68 10.68 8.71
C LEU A 252 33.59 10.12 7.78
N TYR A 253 33.94 9.19 6.89
CA TYR A 253 33.01 8.49 5.99
C TYR A 253 32.51 7.15 6.56
N SER A 254 32.77 6.87 7.84
CA SER A 254 32.14 5.72 8.49
C SER A 254 30.62 5.91 8.55
N PRO A 255 29.80 4.85 8.44
CA PRO A 255 28.33 4.97 8.34
C PRO A 255 27.70 5.79 9.46
N LYS A 256 28.26 5.70 10.68
CA LYS A 256 27.79 6.45 11.86
C LYS A 256 28.08 7.95 11.76
N ILE A 257 29.23 8.34 11.21
CA ILE A 257 29.66 9.73 11.16
C ILE A 257 29.16 10.42 9.90
N GLU A 258 29.10 9.72 8.76
CA GLU A 258 28.60 10.27 7.50
C GLU A 258 27.16 10.79 7.63
N GLN A 259 26.32 10.09 8.40
CA GLN A 259 24.97 10.52 8.76
C GLN A 259 24.91 11.92 9.40
N LEU A 260 25.96 12.33 10.11
CA LEU A 260 26.00 13.59 10.86
C LEU A 260 26.35 14.81 9.99
N TRP A 261 26.80 14.65 8.75
CA TRP A 261 27.16 15.78 7.88
C TRP A 261 26.60 15.71 6.46
N CYS A 262 26.07 14.56 6.04
CA CYS A 262 25.59 14.36 4.66
C CYS A 262 24.50 15.36 4.26
N ASP A 263 23.59 15.71 5.17
CA ASP A 263 22.52 16.70 4.96
C ASP A 263 23.09 18.08 4.59
N ALA A 264 24.13 18.52 5.31
CA ALA A 264 24.74 19.83 5.09
C ALA A 264 25.55 19.89 3.78
N VAL A 265 26.14 18.77 3.36
CA VAL A 265 27.05 18.72 2.19
C VAL A 265 26.31 18.40 0.89
N HIS A 266 25.35 17.46 0.94
CA HIS A 266 24.64 16.91 -0.22
C HIS A 266 23.13 17.23 -0.22
N GLY A 267 22.60 17.81 0.85
CA GLY A 267 21.18 18.15 1.01
C GLY A 267 20.40 17.13 1.84
N GLU A 268 19.37 17.61 2.54
CA GLU A 268 18.52 16.78 3.42
C GLU A 268 17.86 15.63 2.66
N GLN A 269 17.37 15.87 1.44
CA GLN A 269 16.69 14.85 0.63
C GLN A 269 17.62 13.65 0.32
N VAL A 270 18.89 13.91 0.01
CA VAL A 270 19.90 12.86 -0.25
C VAL A 270 20.20 12.09 1.04
N ALA A 271 20.37 12.79 2.16
CA ALA A 271 20.59 12.16 3.46
C ALA A 271 19.40 11.29 3.87
N ARG A 272 18.17 11.78 3.71
CA ARG A 272 16.93 11.05 3.97
C ARG A 272 16.81 9.79 3.11
N GLN A 273 17.12 9.86 1.82
CA GLN A 273 17.07 8.70 0.91
C GLN A 273 18.12 7.64 1.26
N ARG A 274 19.29 8.07 1.75
CA ARG A 274 20.42 7.17 2.04
C ARG A 274 20.34 6.54 3.42
N PHE A 275 19.90 7.28 4.44
CA PHE A 275 19.96 6.87 5.84
C PHE A 275 18.58 6.71 6.50
N GLY A 276 17.54 7.30 5.93
CA GLY A 276 16.17 7.14 6.45
C GLY A 276 15.69 5.70 6.31
N ARG A 277 15.05 5.18 7.37
CA ARG A 277 14.41 3.85 7.32
C ARG A 277 13.28 3.86 6.29
N LYS A 278 13.46 3.11 5.21
CA LYS A 278 12.41 2.90 4.20
C LYS A 278 11.39 1.88 4.71
N GLN A 279 10.11 2.19 4.58
CA GLN A 279 9.04 1.23 4.84
C GLN A 279 8.92 0.29 3.65
N SER A 280 8.86 -1.02 3.90
CA SER A 280 8.43 -1.98 2.88
C SER A 280 6.93 -2.14 3.00
N THR A 281 6.21 -1.89 1.91
CA THR A 281 4.76 -2.05 1.84
C THR A 281 4.42 -3.33 1.07
N ILE A 282 3.40 -4.03 1.56
CA ILE A 282 2.78 -5.14 0.83
C ILE A 282 1.63 -4.54 0.02
N LEU A 283 1.48 -4.99 -1.23
CA LEU A 283 0.38 -4.55 -2.08
C LEU A 283 -0.97 -5.03 -1.53
N PRO A 284 -2.08 -4.35 -1.87
CA PRO A 284 -3.42 -4.81 -1.50
C PRO A 284 -3.66 -6.25 -1.97
N THR A 285 -4.47 -7.01 -1.23
CA THR A 285 -4.73 -8.44 -1.49
C THR A 285 -6.07 -8.72 -2.16
N ARG A 286 -6.90 -7.69 -2.36
CA ARG A 286 -8.23 -7.77 -2.94
C ARG A 286 -8.54 -6.52 -3.76
N ARG A 287 -9.44 -6.65 -4.74
CA ARG A 287 -9.89 -5.54 -5.59
C ARG A 287 -10.48 -4.39 -4.78
N ASP A 288 -10.43 -3.18 -5.34
CA ASP A 288 -11.11 -1.99 -4.82
C ASP A 288 -10.69 -1.56 -3.40
N SER A 289 -9.64 -2.17 -2.84
CA SER A 289 -9.04 -1.77 -1.57
C SER A 289 -8.27 -0.46 -1.69
N LEU A 290 -7.56 -0.28 -2.80
CA LEU A 290 -6.75 0.91 -3.06
C LEU A 290 -6.78 1.22 -4.54
N TRP A 291 -7.27 2.41 -4.88
CA TRP A 291 -7.15 2.98 -6.22
C TRP A 291 -6.11 4.08 -6.23
N TYR A 292 -5.31 4.10 -7.29
CA TYR A 292 -4.40 5.19 -7.58
C TYR A 292 -5.00 6.08 -8.66
N GLY A 293 -5.10 7.39 -8.40
CA GLY A 293 -5.49 8.39 -9.39
C GLY A 293 -4.31 9.31 -9.71
N ASP A 294 -3.87 9.35 -10.96
CA ASP A 294 -2.71 10.14 -11.35
C ASP A 294 -2.85 10.68 -12.78
N GLY A 295 -2.45 11.93 -12.96
CA GLY A 295 -2.38 12.57 -14.27
C GLY A 295 -0.99 12.45 -14.86
N THR A 296 -0.92 12.04 -16.12
CA THR A 296 0.34 11.90 -16.82
C THR A 296 0.23 12.34 -18.26
N LYS A 297 1.37 12.62 -18.87
CA LYS A 297 1.42 12.88 -20.30
C LYS A 297 1.13 11.57 -21.05
N LEU A 298 0.21 11.63 -22.01
CA LEU A 298 0.02 10.53 -22.95
C LEU A 298 1.25 10.46 -23.86
N ASN A 299 2.04 9.40 -23.72
CA ASN A 299 3.30 9.23 -24.45
C ASN A 299 3.10 8.77 -25.91
N LEU A 300 2.14 9.36 -26.60
CA LEU A 300 1.82 9.11 -28.00
C LEU A 300 1.64 10.44 -28.75
N TYR A 301 2.22 10.53 -29.94
CA TYR A 301 2.02 11.63 -30.87
C TYR A 301 0.74 11.45 -31.67
N TYR A 302 0.05 12.58 -31.93
CA TYR A 302 -1.06 12.67 -32.87
C TYR A 302 -0.90 13.89 -33.77
N ARG A 303 -1.56 13.88 -34.93
CA ARG A 303 -1.60 15.02 -35.86
C ARG A 303 -2.80 15.91 -35.56
N ASP A 304 -2.53 17.20 -35.49
CA ASP A 304 -3.53 18.26 -35.42
C ASP A 304 -3.29 19.22 -36.60
N GLY A 305 -3.98 18.96 -37.70
CA GLY A 305 -3.72 19.60 -39.00
C GLY A 305 -2.27 19.45 -39.45
N LYS A 306 -1.56 20.59 -39.55
CA LYS A 306 -0.13 20.66 -39.89
C LYS A 306 0.77 20.74 -38.64
N THR A 307 0.31 20.31 -37.47
CA THR A 307 1.11 20.25 -36.23
C THR A 307 1.11 18.84 -35.65
N VAL A 308 2.19 18.47 -34.95
CA VAL A 308 2.28 17.21 -34.20
C VAL A 308 2.20 17.58 -32.72
N LYS A 309 1.28 16.97 -32.00
CA LYS A 309 0.99 17.28 -30.61
C LYS A 309 0.97 16.01 -29.76
N THR A 310 0.96 16.22 -28.46
CA THR A 310 0.74 15.21 -27.41
C THR A 310 -0.33 15.75 -26.47
N ILE A 311 -0.99 14.88 -25.73
CA ILE A 311 -2.07 15.27 -24.81
C ILE A 311 -1.84 14.66 -23.41
N ASN A 312 -2.60 15.09 -22.42
CA ASN A 312 -2.56 14.51 -21.07
C ASN A 312 -3.68 13.49 -20.90
N VAL A 313 -3.47 12.56 -19.98
CA VAL A 313 -4.46 11.58 -19.56
C VAL A 313 -4.46 11.49 -18.04
N TYR A 314 -5.64 11.50 -17.45
CA TYR A 314 -5.82 11.14 -16.05
C TYR A 314 -6.28 9.69 -15.98
N GLU A 315 -5.57 8.85 -15.21
CA GLU A 315 -5.84 7.42 -15.09
C GLU A 315 -6.19 7.05 -13.66
N VAL A 316 -7.11 6.09 -13.53
CA VAL A 316 -7.50 5.47 -12.27
C VAL A 316 -7.21 3.97 -12.36
N VAL A 317 -6.41 3.47 -11.43
CA VAL A 317 -5.84 2.11 -11.46
C VAL A 317 -6.12 1.38 -10.16
N ASP A 318 -6.54 0.11 -10.24
CA ASP A 318 -6.67 -0.77 -9.08
C ASP A 318 -5.29 -1.27 -8.63
N GLY A 319 -4.93 -1.07 -7.36
CA GLY A 319 -3.62 -1.40 -6.81
C GLY A 319 -3.38 -2.90 -6.57
N PHE A 320 -4.43 -3.72 -6.50
CA PHE A 320 -4.32 -5.17 -6.34
C PHE A 320 -4.04 -5.87 -7.67
N SER A 321 -4.84 -5.57 -8.69
CA SER A 321 -4.83 -6.24 -9.99
C SER A 321 -4.02 -5.52 -11.06
N GLU A 322 -3.65 -4.26 -10.83
CA GLU A 322 -3.05 -3.34 -11.82
C GLU A 322 -3.97 -3.06 -13.04
N VAL A 323 -5.28 -3.30 -12.92
CA VAL A 323 -6.26 -2.97 -13.96
C VAL A 323 -6.42 -1.45 -14.07
N LEU A 324 -6.32 -0.94 -15.29
CA LEU A 324 -6.67 0.44 -15.62
C LEU A 324 -8.20 0.54 -15.66
N LEU A 325 -8.81 1.06 -14.59
CA LEU A 325 -10.26 1.07 -14.38
C LEU A 325 -10.94 2.19 -15.17
N GLY A 326 -10.41 3.40 -15.09
CA GLY A 326 -11.03 4.58 -15.71
C GLY A 326 -9.99 5.59 -16.17
N TYR A 327 -10.34 6.40 -17.15
CA TYR A 327 -9.45 7.41 -17.71
C TYR A 327 -10.21 8.57 -18.33
N HIS A 328 -9.52 9.70 -18.50
CA HIS A 328 -10.01 10.82 -19.28
C HIS A 328 -8.84 11.52 -19.98
N ILE A 329 -8.99 11.79 -21.28
CA ILE A 329 -7.98 12.48 -22.09
C ILE A 329 -8.35 13.96 -22.16
N SER A 330 -7.40 14.84 -21.85
CA SER A 330 -7.64 16.30 -21.85
C SER A 330 -6.37 17.10 -22.15
N GLU A 331 -6.52 18.31 -22.68
CA GLU A 331 -5.39 19.21 -22.96
C GLU A 331 -4.70 19.69 -21.69
N SER A 332 -5.45 19.84 -20.60
CA SER A 332 -4.94 20.25 -19.30
C SER A 332 -5.42 19.31 -18.21
N GLU A 333 -4.60 19.13 -17.18
CA GLU A 333 -4.98 18.39 -15.99
C GLU A 333 -5.93 19.24 -15.15
N ASN A 334 -7.23 19.01 -15.34
CA ASN A 334 -8.31 19.83 -14.78
C ASN A 334 -9.33 18.96 -14.03
N PHE A 335 -10.29 19.62 -13.39
CA PHE A 335 -11.39 18.98 -12.65
C PHE A 335 -12.12 17.93 -13.48
N GLU A 336 -12.43 18.26 -14.73
CA GLU A 336 -13.20 17.42 -15.65
C GLU A 336 -12.48 16.12 -15.95
N ALA A 337 -11.15 16.15 -16.11
CA ALA A 337 -10.35 14.97 -16.34
C ALA A 337 -10.41 13.98 -15.16
N GLN A 338 -10.25 14.49 -13.94
CA GLN A 338 -10.34 13.67 -12.73
C GLN A 338 -11.76 13.11 -12.57
N TYR A 339 -12.76 13.96 -12.74
CA TYR A 339 -14.16 13.60 -12.63
C TYR A 339 -14.53 12.48 -13.61
N GLY A 340 -14.20 12.65 -14.90
CA GLY A 340 -14.51 11.67 -15.94
C GLY A 340 -13.79 10.33 -15.73
N ALA A 341 -12.53 10.38 -15.31
CA ALA A 341 -11.75 9.17 -15.05
C ALA A 341 -12.31 8.37 -13.86
N PHE A 342 -12.60 9.02 -12.73
CA PHE A 342 -13.22 8.36 -11.57
C PHE A 342 -14.63 7.85 -11.87
N ARG A 343 -15.42 8.60 -12.65
CA ARG A 343 -16.74 8.15 -13.07
C ARG A 343 -16.67 6.87 -13.87
N MET A 344 -15.79 6.83 -14.87
CA MET A 344 -15.57 5.62 -15.66
C MET A 344 -15.08 4.46 -14.79
N ALA A 345 -14.19 4.71 -13.83
CA ALA A 345 -13.69 3.68 -12.93
C ALA A 345 -14.80 3.08 -12.05
N VAL A 346 -15.66 3.91 -11.46
CA VAL A 346 -16.81 3.46 -10.66
C VAL A 346 -17.82 2.71 -11.53
N GLN A 347 -18.12 3.21 -12.73
CA GLN A 347 -19.00 2.51 -13.68
C GLN A 347 -18.46 1.13 -14.06
N ARG A 348 -17.14 0.98 -14.22
CA ARG A 348 -16.50 -0.30 -14.54
C ARG A 348 -16.44 -1.24 -13.33
N SER A 349 -16.07 -0.71 -12.17
CA SER A 349 -15.95 -1.50 -10.94
C SER A 349 -17.30 -1.96 -10.41
N GLY A 350 -18.32 -1.10 -10.53
CA GLY A 350 -19.63 -1.28 -9.88
C GLY A 350 -19.60 -1.09 -8.37
N HIS A 351 -18.46 -0.72 -7.78
CA HIS A 351 -18.26 -0.61 -6.34
C HIS A 351 -17.62 0.72 -5.96
N LYS A 352 -17.84 1.10 -4.70
CA LYS A 352 -17.20 2.26 -4.07
C LYS A 352 -15.84 1.85 -3.50
N PRO A 353 -14.71 2.39 -3.98
CA PRO A 353 -13.39 2.00 -3.48
C PRO A 353 -13.21 2.35 -2.00
N TYR A 354 -12.40 1.54 -1.31
CA TYR A 354 -12.09 1.75 0.10
C TYR A 354 -11.11 2.93 0.26
N GLU A 355 -9.95 2.85 -0.39
CA GLU A 355 -8.91 3.88 -0.33
C GLU A 355 -8.63 4.48 -1.72
N ILE A 356 -8.49 5.80 -1.80
CA ILE A 356 -7.97 6.51 -2.98
C ILE A 356 -6.68 7.24 -2.61
N VAL A 357 -5.60 6.93 -3.32
CA VAL A 357 -4.35 7.69 -3.28
C VAL A 357 -4.24 8.50 -4.56
N HIS A 358 -4.04 9.81 -4.40
CA HIS A 358 -3.94 10.74 -5.52
C HIS A 358 -2.75 11.68 -5.35
N ASP A 359 -2.31 12.36 -6.40
CA ASP A 359 -1.25 13.36 -6.27
C ASP A 359 -1.78 14.63 -5.55
N ASN A 360 -0.90 15.36 -4.86
CA ASN A 360 -1.25 16.58 -4.11
C ASN A 360 -1.31 17.82 -5.02
N GLN A 361 -1.85 17.69 -6.22
CA GLN A 361 -1.89 18.78 -7.19
C GLN A 361 -3.08 19.71 -6.99
N GLY A 362 -2.92 20.98 -7.40
CA GLY A 362 -3.93 22.04 -7.25
C GLY A 362 -5.30 21.75 -7.86
N GLY A 363 -5.39 20.80 -8.81
CA GLY A 363 -6.66 20.32 -9.38
C GLY A 363 -7.58 19.65 -8.35
N HIS A 364 -7.03 18.81 -7.46
CA HIS A 364 -7.79 18.13 -6.42
C HIS A 364 -8.40 19.10 -5.39
N ASN A 365 -7.71 20.20 -5.11
CA ASN A 365 -8.20 21.24 -4.19
C ASN A 365 -9.39 22.05 -4.75
N LYS A 366 -9.53 22.13 -6.09
CA LYS A 366 -10.72 22.71 -6.74
C LYS A 366 -11.86 21.70 -6.81
N LEU A 367 -11.56 20.43 -7.11
CA LEU A 367 -12.49 19.30 -7.12
C LEU A 367 -13.20 19.11 -5.76
N ASN A 368 -12.43 19.19 -4.67
CA ASN A 368 -13.02 19.15 -3.32
C ASN A 368 -13.82 20.40 -2.94
N ARG A 369 -13.63 21.54 -3.61
CA ARG A 369 -14.42 22.77 -3.39
C ARG A 369 -15.71 22.77 -4.20
N GLN A 370 -15.67 22.43 -5.49
CA GLN A 370 -16.85 22.37 -6.36
C GLN A 370 -17.81 21.22 -5.99
N GLY A 371 -17.34 20.22 -5.25
CA GLY A 371 -18.16 19.13 -4.74
C GLY A 371 -18.95 19.43 -3.46
N LYS A 372 -18.77 20.61 -2.84
CA LYS A 372 -19.45 20.97 -1.59
C LYS A 372 -20.90 21.36 -1.84
N LYS A 373 -21.81 20.88 -0.99
CA LYS A 373 -23.22 21.32 -0.97
C LYS A 373 -23.28 22.67 -0.27
N ASN A 374 -24.20 23.58 -0.63
CA ASN A 374 -24.36 24.86 0.08
C ASN A 374 -25.20 24.70 1.35
N THR A 375 -24.74 23.90 2.31
CA THR A 375 -25.46 23.63 3.57
C THR A 375 -24.96 24.49 4.73
N GLY A 376 -23.78 25.10 4.58
CA GLY A 376 -23.22 26.00 5.60
C GLY A 376 -22.61 25.26 6.79
N ASP A 377 -22.39 23.95 6.66
CA ASP A 377 -21.68 23.13 7.63
C ASP A 377 -20.18 23.11 7.31
N GLU A 378 -19.33 23.39 8.31
CA GLU A 378 -17.87 23.42 8.15
C GLU A 378 -17.26 22.03 7.80
N LYS A 379 -18.05 20.94 7.93
CA LYS A 379 -17.66 19.55 7.62
C LYS A 379 -18.16 19.04 6.25
N GLU A 380 -18.39 19.92 5.29
CA GLU A 380 -18.83 19.50 3.96
C GLU A 380 -17.78 18.63 3.25
N LYS A 381 -18.19 17.38 2.99
CA LYS A 381 -17.42 16.37 2.24
C LYS A 381 -17.13 16.85 0.82
N GLY A 382 -15.85 16.85 0.44
CA GLY A 382 -15.42 17.10 -0.93
C GLY A 382 -15.83 15.98 -1.89
N PHE A 383 -15.47 16.10 -3.17
CA PHE A 383 -15.77 15.07 -4.16
C PHE A 383 -15.13 13.71 -3.81
N LEU A 384 -13.86 13.69 -3.42
CA LEU A 384 -13.17 12.44 -3.07
C LEU A 384 -13.75 11.79 -1.81
N ASP A 385 -14.20 12.59 -0.84
CA ASP A 385 -14.90 12.11 0.38
C ASP A 385 -16.23 11.42 0.06
N ARG A 386 -16.87 11.78 -1.07
CA ARG A 386 -18.07 11.10 -1.56
C ARG A 386 -17.73 9.80 -2.29
N LEU A 387 -16.59 9.78 -2.99
CA LEU A 387 -16.15 8.63 -3.81
C LEU A 387 -15.59 7.45 -3.04
N CYS A 388 -15.01 7.63 -1.84
CA CYS A 388 -14.34 6.54 -1.12
C CYS A 388 -14.54 6.63 0.40
N HIS A 389 -13.97 5.67 1.14
CA HIS A 389 -13.94 5.73 2.60
C HIS A 389 -12.77 6.57 3.12
N ILE A 390 -11.60 6.43 2.49
CA ILE A 390 -10.37 7.14 2.86
C ILE A 390 -9.74 7.67 1.58
N HIS A 391 -9.42 8.96 1.54
CA HIS A 391 -8.52 9.48 0.52
C HIS A 391 -7.30 10.12 1.16
N ARG A 392 -6.13 9.98 0.52
CA ARG A 392 -4.93 10.68 0.96
C ARG A 392 -4.08 11.15 -0.22
N PRO A 393 -3.48 12.35 -0.12
CA PRO A 393 -2.49 12.79 -1.08
C PRO A 393 -1.21 11.97 -0.93
N THR A 394 -0.50 11.77 -2.05
CA THR A 394 0.83 11.17 -2.07
C THR A 394 1.79 12.10 -1.31
N MET A 395 2.57 11.55 -0.38
CA MET A 395 3.52 12.36 0.38
C MET A 395 4.56 13.00 -0.57
N PRO A 396 4.77 14.33 -0.50
CA PRO A 396 5.82 14.99 -1.25
C PRO A 396 7.19 14.36 -0.98
N TYR A 397 8.05 14.33 -2.00
CA TYR A 397 9.44 13.83 -1.92
C TYR A 397 9.61 12.33 -1.61
N ASN A 398 8.55 11.52 -1.68
CA ASN A 398 8.61 10.07 -1.51
C ASN A 398 8.43 9.30 -2.83
N GLY A 399 9.29 9.57 -3.82
CA GLY A 399 9.18 8.99 -5.17
C GLY A 399 9.26 7.46 -5.22
N GLU A 400 9.93 6.82 -4.26
CA GLU A 400 10.13 5.36 -4.25
C GLU A 400 8.89 4.56 -3.84
N SER A 401 7.86 5.19 -3.27
CA SER A 401 6.62 4.52 -2.84
C SER A 401 5.51 4.52 -3.89
N LYS A 402 5.78 5.06 -5.09
CA LYS A 402 4.77 5.26 -6.12
C LYS A 402 4.62 4.02 -7.02
N THR A 403 3.87 3.04 -6.54
CA THR A 403 3.51 1.82 -7.30
C THR A 403 2.92 2.15 -8.68
N ILE A 404 2.13 3.23 -8.78
CA ILE A 404 1.52 3.67 -10.04
C ILE A 404 2.55 4.05 -11.12
N GLU A 405 3.67 4.69 -10.75
CA GLU A 405 4.73 5.01 -11.72
C GLU A 405 5.39 3.74 -12.28
N SER A 406 5.49 2.67 -11.48
CA SER A 406 5.97 1.37 -11.94
C SER A 406 4.99 0.67 -12.88
N ILE A 407 3.68 0.80 -12.62
CA ILE A 407 2.62 0.32 -13.51
C ILE A 407 2.69 1.06 -14.85
N PHE A 408 2.70 2.39 -14.85
CA PHE A 408 2.81 3.18 -16.08
C PHE A 408 4.12 2.93 -16.83
N GLY A 409 5.25 2.80 -16.13
CA GLY A 409 6.53 2.49 -16.75
C GLY A 409 6.48 1.17 -17.53
N ARG A 410 5.85 0.13 -16.97
CA ARG A 410 5.66 -1.17 -17.65
C ARG A 410 4.64 -1.08 -18.78
N PHE A 411 3.52 -0.39 -18.58
CA PHE A 411 2.53 -0.18 -19.64
C PHE A 411 3.14 0.52 -20.87
N GLN A 412 3.93 1.57 -20.64
CA GLN A 412 4.66 2.28 -21.68
C GLN A 412 5.65 1.35 -22.42
N GLN A 413 6.44 0.56 -21.69
CA GLN A 413 7.46 -0.31 -22.29
C GLN A 413 6.86 -1.52 -23.03
N GLN A 414 5.81 -2.12 -22.49
CA GLN A 414 5.26 -3.38 -22.98
C GLN A 414 4.23 -3.18 -24.09
N VAL A 415 3.46 -2.08 -24.04
CA VAL A 415 2.35 -1.83 -24.97
C VAL A 415 2.65 -0.61 -25.85
N LEU A 416 2.80 0.58 -25.26
CA LEU A 416 2.89 1.82 -26.04
C LEU A 416 4.15 1.90 -26.93
N ALA A 417 5.28 1.38 -26.47
CA ALA A 417 6.55 1.41 -27.19
C ALA A 417 6.55 0.60 -28.51
N ARG A 418 5.53 -0.23 -28.76
CA ARG A 418 5.37 -0.96 -30.02
C ARG A 418 4.94 -0.06 -31.17
N TYR A 419 4.38 1.11 -30.87
CA TYR A 419 3.88 2.02 -31.87
C TYR A 419 4.93 3.06 -32.25
N PHE A 420 5.08 3.33 -33.55
CA PHE A 420 6.07 4.30 -34.05
C PHE A 420 5.79 5.74 -33.61
N ASN A 421 4.55 6.06 -33.25
CA ASN A 421 4.14 7.35 -32.71
C ASN A 421 4.39 7.48 -31.20
N PHE A 422 5.08 6.52 -30.57
CA PHE A 422 5.49 6.62 -29.17
C PHE A 422 6.50 7.74 -28.94
N THR A 423 6.27 8.57 -27.92
CA THR A 423 7.09 9.77 -27.64
C THR A 423 8.38 9.46 -26.87
N GLY A 424 8.64 8.20 -26.55
CA GLY A 424 9.68 7.80 -25.61
C GLY A 424 9.25 7.90 -24.15
N GLN A 425 10.10 7.40 -23.25
CA GLN A 425 9.94 7.58 -21.80
C GLN A 425 10.47 8.96 -21.36
N ASN A 426 10.26 9.34 -20.09
CA ASN A 426 10.68 10.61 -19.51
C ASN A 426 12.08 11.08 -19.97
N VAL A 427 12.24 12.41 -20.11
CA VAL A 427 13.44 13.09 -20.65
C VAL A 427 14.75 12.67 -19.96
N THR A 428 14.69 12.19 -18.72
CA THR A 428 15.82 11.71 -17.91
C THR A 428 16.23 10.25 -18.16
N ALA A 429 15.55 9.53 -19.07
CA ALA A 429 15.87 8.14 -19.39
C ALA A 429 17.26 8.02 -20.03
N LYS A 430 18.15 7.21 -19.41
CA LYS A 430 19.55 7.03 -19.86
C LYS A 430 19.71 6.16 -21.11
N LYS A 431 18.70 5.36 -21.48
CA LYS A 431 18.79 4.45 -22.64
C LYS A 431 18.40 5.19 -23.94
N LEU A 432 19.23 5.07 -24.98
CA LEU A 432 18.94 5.65 -26.30
C LEU A 432 17.63 5.10 -26.92
N THR A 433 17.33 3.83 -26.69
CA THR A 433 16.08 3.18 -27.17
C THR A 433 14.81 3.73 -26.50
N SER A 434 14.94 4.48 -25.41
CA SER A 434 13.82 5.12 -24.72
C SER A 434 13.49 6.49 -25.31
N ARG A 435 14.24 6.98 -26.31
CA ARG A 435 14.01 8.25 -27.01
C ARG A 435 13.27 8.02 -28.34
N PRO A 436 12.36 8.92 -28.73
CA PRO A 436 11.66 8.81 -30.00
C PRO A 436 12.61 9.07 -31.16
N ASN A 437 12.48 8.30 -32.25
CA ASN A 437 13.16 8.59 -33.50
C ASN A 437 12.42 9.73 -34.24
N MET A 438 12.86 10.97 -34.01
CA MET A 438 12.21 12.17 -34.56
C MET A 438 12.28 12.24 -36.09
N GLU A 439 13.30 11.65 -36.72
CA GLU A 439 13.39 11.61 -38.19
C GLU A 439 12.30 10.70 -38.77
N MET A 440 12.08 9.52 -38.17
CA MET A 440 11.01 8.60 -38.57
C MET A 440 9.62 9.21 -38.37
N VAL A 441 9.42 9.93 -37.25
CA VAL A 441 8.15 10.63 -36.96
C VAL A 441 7.93 11.78 -37.94
N ALA A 442 8.96 12.56 -38.28
CA ALA A 442 8.84 13.65 -39.23
C ALA A 442 8.57 13.15 -40.66
N ALA A 443 9.20 12.04 -41.07
CA ALA A 443 9.02 11.43 -42.38
C ALA A 443 7.62 10.78 -42.58
N ASN A 444 6.96 10.33 -41.51
CA ASN A 444 5.65 9.67 -41.56
C ASN A 444 4.56 10.48 -40.86
N ARG A 445 4.68 11.81 -40.89
CA ARG A 445 3.78 12.73 -40.21
C ARG A 445 2.32 12.57 -40.63
N ASP A 446 2.10 12.30 -41.91
CA ASP A 446 0.80 12.05 -42.55
C ASP A 446 0.12 10.78 -42.01
N LYS A 447 0.91 9.81 -41.52
CA LYS A 447 0.43 8.54 -40.95
C LYS A 447 0.18 8.60 -39.44
N LEU A 448 0.46 9.72 -38.78
CA LEU A 448 0.12 9.88 -37.36
C LEU A 448 -1.41 9.88 -37.18
N PRO A 449 -1.91 9.31 -36.08
CA PRO A 449 -3.35 9.29 -35.80
C PRO A 449 -3.87 10.71 -35.60
N THR A 450 -5.10 10.97 -36.01
CA THR A 450 -5.89 12.13 -35.57
C THR A 450 -6.17 12.05 -34.08
N TYR A 451 -6.73 13.12 -33.50
CA TYR A 451 -7.12 13.11 -32.09
C TYR A 451 -8.11 11.98 -31.76
N GLN A 452 -9.12 11.76 -32.62
CA GLN A 452 -10.10 10.70 -32.40
C GLN A 452 -9.48 9.30 -32.52
N GLU A 453 -8.67 9.06 -33.56
CA GLU A 453 -7.94 7.80 -33.74
C GLU A 453 -6.96 7.54 -32.59
N LEU A 454 -6.35 8.59 -32.02
CA LEU A 454 -5.49 8.48 -30.85
C LEU A 454 -6.27 8.00 -29.61
N CYS A 455 -7.47 8.55 -29.39
CA CYS A 455 -8.33 8.13 -28.29
C CYS A 455 -8.74 6.66 -28.42
N GLU A 456 -9.09 6.21 -29.62
CA GLU A 456 -9.42 4.82 -29.94
C GLU A 456 -8.20 3.90 -29.77
N LEU A 457 -7.05 4.30 -30.31
CA LEU A 457 -5.78 3.60 -30.15
C LEU A 457 -5.43 3.42 -28.68
N TYR A 458 -5.56 4.48 -27.89
CA TYR A 458 -5.24 4.43 -26.47
C TYR A 458 -6.20 3.51 -25.71
N ALA A 459 -7.50 3.55 -26.02
CA ALA A 459 -8.47 2.61 -25.46
C ALA A 459 -8.10 1.15 -25.76
N GLN A 460 -7.64 0.88 -26.99
CA GLN A 460 -7.17 -0.45 -27.38
C GLN A 460 -5.90 -0.87 -26.63
N CYS A 461 -4.93 0.04 -26.45
CA CYS A 461 -3.73 -0.23 -25.63
C CYS A 461 -4.10 -0.58 -24.18
N ARG A 462 -5.06 0.14 -23.57
CA ARG A 462 -5.53 -0.16 -22.21
C ARG A 462 -6.22 -1.52 -22.14
N LYS A 463 -7.00 -1.87 -23.17
CA LYS A 463 -7.63 -3.19 -23.27
C LYS A 463 -6.57 -4.30 -23.32
N GLU A 464 -5.56 -4.16 -24.18
CA GLU A 464 -4.43 -5.10 -24.25
C GLU A 464 -3.72 -5.23 -22.90
N TRP A 465 -3.46 -4.12 -22.20
CA TRP A 465 -2.84 -4.14 -20.88
C TRP A 465 -3.67 -4.90 -19.83
N ASN A 466 -4.98 -4.64 -19.78
CA ASN A 466 -5.90 -5.29 -18.84
C ASN A 466 -6.06 -6.79 -19.15
N GLU A 467 -6.00 -7.18 -20.41
CA GLU A 467 -6.06 -8.59 -20.86
C GLU A 467 -4.70 -9.31 -20.73
N ALA A 468 -3.59 -8.57 -20.61
CA ALA A 468 -2.27 -9.14 -20.44
C ALA A 468 -2.07 -9.79 -19.06
N LYS A 469 -1.16 -10.77 -19.02
CA LYS A 469 -0.78 -11.52 -17.81
C LYS A 469 -0.26 -10.59 -16.71
N HIS A 470 -0.71 -10.80 -15.48
CA HIS A 470 -0.19 -10.08 -14.32
C HIS A 470 1.22 -10.59 -13.94
N PRO A 471 2.18 -9.72 -13.60
CA PRO A 471 3.57 -10.14 -13.36
C PRO A 471 3.78 -11.08 -12.16
N LYS A 472 2.86 -11.08 -11.19
CA LYS A 472 2.91 -11.94 -10.00
C LYS A 472 1.87 -13.07 -9.98
N HIS A 473 0.94 -13.09 -10.94
CA HIS A 473 -0.17 -14.06 -10.97
C HIS A 473 -0.27 -14.70 -12.35
N ASP A 474 -0.73 -15.94 -12.42
CA ASP A 474 -0.76 -16.67 -13.70
C ASP A 474 -1.91 -16.22 -14.63
N SER A 475 -2.87 -15.47 -14.08
CA SER A 475 -4.04 -14.92 -14.80
C SER A 475 -3.77 -13.54 -15.43
N SER A 476 -4.67 -13.12 -16.32
CA SER A 476 -4.71 -11.73 -16.78
C SER A 476 -5.08 -10.79 -15.63
N ARG A 477 -4.72 -9.50 -15.77
CA ARG A 477 -5.10 -8.47 -14.77
C ARG A 477 -6.61 -8.40 -14.60
N MET A 478 -7.36 -8.45 -15.69
CA MET A 478 -8.82 -8.41 -15.66
C MET A 478 -9.41 -9.64 -14.99
N ALA A 479 -8.95 -10.85 -15.32
CA ALA A 479 -9.44 -12.07 -14.67
C ALA A 479 -9.10 -12.12 -13.17
N LEU A 480 -7.93 -11.60 -12.79
CA LEU A 480 -7.54 -11.44 -11.39
C LEU A 480 -8.47 -10.46 -10.64
N TYR A 481 -8.83 -9.34 -11.28
CA TYR A 481 -9.74 -8.36 -10.73
C TYR A 481 -11.17 -8.92 -10.57
N GLU A 482 -11.71 -9.55 -11.60
CA GLU A 482 -13.06 -10.14 -11.59
C GLU A 482 -13.17 -11.33 -10.64
N GLY A 483 -12.09 -12.09 -10.46
CA GLY A 483 -12.03 -13.23 -9.54
C GLY A 483 -11.90 -12.85 -8.06
N SER A 484 -11.71 -11.57 -7.73
CA SER A 484 -11.65 -11.06 -6.36
C SER A 484 -12.97 -10.40 -5.98
N VAL A 485 -13.30 -10.44 -4.68
CA VAL A 485 -14.41 -9.67 -4.08
C VAL A 485 -13.87 -8.89 -2.89
N ASN A 486 -14.47 -7.74 -2.60
CA ASN A 486 -14.17 -6.96 -1.41
C ASN A 486 -15.46 -6.63 -0.66
N GLU A 487 -15.65 -7.27 0.49
CA GLU A 487 -16.87 -7.17 1.31
C GLU A 487 -17.05 -5.77 1.91
N ASP A 488 -15.96 -5.02 2.09
CA ASP A 488 -15.96 -3.69 2.68
C ASP A 488 -16.25 -2.58 1.67
N THR A 489 -16.45 -2.93 0.38
CA THR A 489 -16.78 -1.97 -0.68
C THR A 489 -18.23 -2.16 -1.13
N PRO A 490 -19.14 -1.22 -0.84
CA PRO A 490 -20.53 -1.35 -1.23
C PRO A 490 -20.71 -1.23 -2.75
N ALA A 491 -21.70 -1.95 -3.28
CA ALA A 491 -22.12 -1.82 -4.66
C ALA A 491 -22.73 -0.42 -4.92
N VAL A 492 -22.47 0.13 -6.10
CA VAL A 492 -22.94 1.45 -6.49
C VAL A 492 -24.19 1.31 -7.35
N GLY A 493 -25.34 1.70 -6.79
CA GLY A 493 -26.60 1.82 -7.51
C GLY A 493 -26.77 3.19 -8.16
N LYS A 494 -27.97 3.42 -8.72
CA LYS A 494 -28.32 4.68 -9.41
C LYS A 494 -28.23 5.89 -8.49
N TYR A 495 -28.73 5.78 -7.26
CA TYR A 495 -28.77 6.88 -6.30
C TYR A 495 -27.38 7.14 -5.71
N GLU A 496 -26.59 6.10 -5.44
CA GLU A 496 -25.20 6.24 -5.02
C GLU A 496 -24.38 6.95 -6.10
N MET A 497 -24.57 6.60 -7.38
CA MET A 497 -23.92 7.28 -8.50
C MET A 497 -24.29 8.78 -8.53
N GLN A 498 -25.55 9.10 -8.29
CA GLN A 498 -26.03 10.48 -8.20
C GLN A 498 -25.34 11.23 -7.05
N ASP A 499 -25.31 10.64 -5.86
CA ASP A 499 -24.67 11.25 -4.69
C ASP A 499 -23.16 11.44 -4.88
N MET A 500 -22.50 10.51 -5.56
CA MET A 500 -21.07 10.55 -5.85
C MET A 500 -20.72 11.63 -6.89
N PHE A 501 -21.48 11.73 -7.97
CA PHE A 501 -21.06 12.45 -9.18
C PHE A 501 -21.90 13.67 -9.55
N TRP A 502 -23.12 13.82 -9.05
CA TRP A 502 -23.90 15.02 -9.39
C TRP A 502 -23.40 16.24 -8.61
N ILE A 503 -23.46 17.40 -9.26
CA ILE A 503 -23.00 18.69 -8.75
C ILE A 503 -24.21 19.55 -8.42
N MET A 504 -24.15 20.28 -7.31
CA MET A 504 -25.17 21.26 -6.92
C MET A 504 -24.76 22.65 -7.39
N SER A 505 -25.71 23.48 -7.82
CA SER A 505 -25.43 24.87 -8.18
C SER A 505 -25.00 25.71 -6.97
N ASP A 506 -24.00 26.59 -7.16
CA ASP A 506 -23.48 27.47 -6.10
C ASP A 506 -24.51 28.53 -5.64
N LYS A 507 -25.49 28.83 -6.50
CA LYS A 507 -26.56 29.80 -6.21
C LYS A 507 -27.89 29.20 -6.61
N PRO A 508 -28.97 29.54 -5.93
CA PRO A 508 -30.29 29.13 -6.35
C PRO A 508 -30.69 29.92 -7.60
N VAL A 509 -31.37 29.24 -8.52
CA VAL A 509 -31.88 29.76 -9.78
C VAL A 509 -33.38 29.94 -9.68
N THR A 510 -33.89 31.08 -10.15
CA THR A 510 -35.33 31.35 -10.16
C THR A 510 -36.01 30.51 -11.24
N PHE A 511 -37.07 29.78 -10.88
CA PHE A 511 -37.99 29.17 -11.82
C PHE A 511 -38.93 30.24 -12.38
N THR A 512 -38.74 30.67 -13.63
CA THR A 512 -39.55 31.73 -14.24
C THR A 512 -40.69 31.16 -15.07
N ASP A 513 -41.45 32.04 -15.73
CA ASP A 513 -42.38 31.71 -16.82
C ASP A 513 -41.75 30.87 -17.96
N SER A 514 -40.43 30.86 -18.05
CA SER A 514 -39.62 30.08 -18.98
C SER A 514 -38.85 28.97 -18.26
N GLY A 515 -39.32 28.44 -17.13
CA GLY A 515 -38.63 27.38 -16.41
C GLY A 515 -37.28 27.81 -15.79
N ILE A 516 -36.30 26.89 -15.73
CA ILE A 516 -34.94 27.13 -15.19
C ILE A 516 -33.96 27.40 -16.32
N LYS A 517 -33.25 28.52 -16.25
CA LYS A 517 -32.13 28.86 -17.16
C LYS A 517 -30.83 28.97 -16.37
N MET A 518 -29.82 28.22 -16.76
CA MET A 518 -28.51 28.24 -16.11
C MET A 518 -27.39 28.18 -17.15
N THR A 519 -26.30 28.90 -16.89
CA THR A 519 -25.09 28.83 -17.72
C THR A 519 -24.05 28.00 -16.99
N ILE A 520 -23.59 26.92 -17.61
CA ILE A 520 -22.56 26.01 -17.07
C ILE A 520 -21.47 25.88 -18.13
N ASP A 521 -20.23 26.15 -17.75
CA ASP A 521 -19.08 26.15 -18.67
C ASP A 521 -19.34 26.88 -20.01
N LYS A 522 -19.85 28.12 -19.90
CA LYS A 522 -20.21 29.00 -21.04
C LYS A 522 -21.32 28.45 -21.96
N LYS A 523 -21.92 27.31 -21.64
CA LYS A 523 -23.09 26.76 -22.36
C LYS A 523 -24.37 27.11 -21.61
N HIS A 524 -25.38 27.52 -22.34
CA HIS A 524 -26.70 27.84 -21.80
C HIS A 524 -27.57 26.58 -21.79
N TYR A 525 -28.13 26.28 -20.63
CA TYR A 525 -29.07 25.19 -20.45
C TYR A 525 -30.41 25.72 -19.97
N HIS A 526 -31.46 25.02 -20.38
CA HIS A 526 -32.84 25.44 -20.21
C HIS A 526 -33.70 24.21 -19.92
N TRP A 527 -34.32 24.19 -18.73
CA TRP A 527 -35.14 23.09 -18.26
C TRP A 527 -36.55 23.52 -17.86
N GLU A 528 -37.47 22.57 -17.90
CA GLU A 528 -38.87 22.68 -17.52
C GLU A 528 -39.26 21.51 -16.61
N VAL A 529 -40.22 21.74 -15.71
CA VAL A 529 -40.82 20.63 -14.95
C VAL A 529 -41.96 20.07 -15.78
N VAL A 530 -41.92 18.76 -16.01
CA VAL A 530 -42.86 18.08 -16.92
C VAL A 530 -43.62 17.01 -16.17
N THR A 531 -44.89 16.83 -16.56
CA THR A 531 -45.74 15.73 -16.13
C THR A 531 -46.16 14.91 -17.36
N VAL A 532 -46.88 13.82 -17.13
CA VAL A 532 -47.39 12.94 -18.18
C VAL A 532 -48.91 13.08 -18.22
N ASP A 533 -49.47 13.30 -19.40
CA ASP A 533 -50.92 13.37 -19.59
C ASP A 533 -51.57 11.96 -19.65
N GLU A 534 -52.89 11.92 -19.77
CA GLU A 534 -53.68 10.67 -19.85
C GLU A 534 -53.28 9.76 -21.03
N ASN A 535 -52.63 10.31 -22.06
CA ASN A 535 -52.17 9.59 -23.25
C ASN A 535 -50.69 9.18 -23.16
N GLY A 536 -50.03 9.40 -22.02
CA GLY A 536 -48.61 9.07 -21.85
C GLY A 536 -47.66 10.13 -22.44
N VAL A 537 -48.15 11.29 -22.86
CA VAL A 537 -47.34 12.34 -23.50
C VAL A 537 -46.79 13.29 -22.43
N GLN A 538 -45.49 13.62 -22.55
CA GLN A 538 -44.88 14.62 -21.67
C GLN A 538 -45.40 16.01 -22.01
N ILE A 539 -45.91 16.70 -21.00
CA ILE A 539 -46.41 18.07 -21.07
C ILE A 539 -45.85 18.91 -19.91
N PRO A 540 -45.80 20.25 -20.00
CA PRO A 540 -45.37 21.08 -18.87
C PRO A 540 -46.27 20.87 -17.65
N ASP A 541 -45.66 20.73 -16.47
CA ASP A 541 -46.40 20.58 -15.21
C ASP A 541 -46.98 21.93 -14.79
N ARG A 542 -48.29 22.04 -14.94
CA ARG A 542 -49.03 23.27 -14.75
C ARG A 542 -49.33 23.57 -13.28
N GLU A 543 -49.58 22.54 -12.49
CA GLU A 543 -49.74 22.68 -11.04
C GLU A 543 -48.43 23.13 -10.40
N TRP A 544 -47.31 22.53 -10.82
CA TRP A 544 -45.99 22.98 -10.40
C TRP A 544 -45.76 24.45 -10.76
N ARG A 545 -46.02 24.85 -12.02
CA ARG A 545 -45.89 26.26 -12.44
C ARG A 545 -46.78 27.18 -11.62
N ARG A 546 -48.03 26.80 -11.34
CA ARG A 546 -48.97 27.62 -10.55
C ARG A 546 -48.44 27.91 -9.15
N LEU A 547 -47.78 26.93 -8.52
CA LEU A 547 -47.29 27.04 -7.14
C LEU A 547 -45.90 27.67 -7.04
N HIS A 548 -45.01 27.38 -8.00
CA HIS A 548 -43.58 27.63 -7.85
C HIS A 548 -42.99 28.66 -8.83
N THR A 549 -43.80 29.28 -9.70
CA THR A 549 -43.32 30.37 -10.56
C THR A 549 -42.83 31.55 -9.73
N TRP A 550 -41.61 32.00 -10.02
CA TRP A 550 -40.81 33.00 -9.31
C TRP A 550 -40.17 32.54 -7.99
N GLU A 551 -40.29 31.26 -7.64
CA GLU A 551 -39.51 30.68 -6.54
C GLU A 551 -38.09 30.31 -6.98
N LYS A 552 -37.19 30.16 -5.99
CA LYS A 552 -35.77 29.92 -6.21
C LYS A 552 -35.40 28.50 -5.79
N PHE A 553 -34.71 27.78 -6.66
CA PHE A 553 -34.30 26.38 -6.45
C PHE A 553 -32.80 26.20 -6.68
N TYR A 554 -32.18 25.34 -5.89
CA TYR A 554 -30.85 24.82 -6.20
C TYR A 554 -30.98 23.71 -7.24
N VAL A 555 -30.08 23.70 -8.21
CA VAL A 555 -30.12 22.76 -9.33
C VAL A 555 -28.99 21.75 -9.14
N GLN A 556 -29.36 20.49 -8.95
CA GLN A 556 -28.43 19.38 -8.95
C GLN A 556 -28.42 18.73 -10.33
N TYR A 557 -27.24 18.58 -10.94
CA TYR A 557 -27.10 18.10 -12.31
C TYR A 557 -25.89 17.19 -12.48
N ASP A 558 -25.92 16.40 -13.54
CA ASP A 558 -24.80 15.59 -13.99
C ASP A 558 -24.02 16.32 -15.10
N PRO A 559 -22.76 16.73 -14.88
CA PRO A 559 -21.93 17.38 -15.89
C PRO A 559 -21.80 16.62 -17.22
N MET A 560 -21.92 15.29 -17.20
CA MET A 560 -21.84 14.44 -18.40
C MET A 560 -23.21 14.17 -19.02
N ASP A 561 -24.30 14.48 -18.32
CA ASP A 561 -25.68 14.23 -18.76
C ASP A 561 -26.66 15.30 -18.25
N MET A 562 -26.91 16.32 -19.08
CA MET A 562 -27.81 17.43 -18.73
C MET A 562 -29.29 17.14 -19.07
N THR A 563 -29.65 15.90 -19.40
CA THR A 563 -31.03 15.53 -19.81
C THR A 563 -32.02 15.51 -18.66
N THR A 564 -31.54 15.44 -17.43
CA THR A 564 -32.37 15.59 -16.22
C THR A 564 -31.62 16.38 -15.17
N VAL A 565 -32.32 17.24 -14.45
CA VAL A 565 -31.78 17.95 -13.30
C VAL A 565 -32.76 17.86 -12.14
N ASN A 566 -32.25 17.79 -10.93
CA ASN A 566 -33.07 17.77 -9.72
C ASN A 566 -33.14 19.17 -9.12
N LEU A 567 -34.35 19.61 -8.77
CA LEU A 567 -34.59 20.87 -8.10
C LEU A 567 -34.69 20.63 -6.59
N TYR A 568 -33.98 21.46 -5.83
CA TYR A 568 -33.98 21.41 -4.37
C TYR A 568 -34.34 22.77 -3.78
N SER A 569 -35.06 22.75 -2.67
CA SER A 569 -35.21 23.91 -1.79
C SER A 569 -34.30 23.76 -0.57
N ILE A 570 -33.99 24.89 0.08
CA ILE A 570 -33.29 24.89 1.37
C ILE A 570 -34.21 25.54 2.39
N ASP A 571 -34.47 24.83 3.48
CA ASP A 571 -35.30 25.35 4.56
C ASP A 571 -34.56 26.36 5.46
N ARG A 572 -35.27 26.93 6.44
CA ARG A 572 -34.67 27.87 7.41
C ARG A 572 -33.58 27.23 8.27
N ALA A 573 -33.59 25.91 8.43
CA ALA A 573 -32.57 25.14 9.13
C ALA A 573 -31.38 24.75 8.22
N LYS A 574 -31.31 25.31 7.00
CA LYS A 574 -30.30 25.04 5.99
C LYS A 574 -30.23 23.59 5.50
N LYS A 575 -31.32 22.83 5.63
CA LYS A 575 -31.43 21.46 5.10
C LYS A 575 -31.94 21.48 3.66
N LEU A 576 -31.32 20.66 2.83
CA LEU A 576 -31.70 20.42 1.43
C LEU A 576 -32.92 19.49 1.36
N HIS A 577 -33.95 19.91 0.64
CA HIS A 577 -35.15 19.12 0.37
C HIS A 577 -35.33 18.93 -1.13
N PHE A 578 -35.47 17.68 -1.55
CA PHE A 578 -35.77 17.37 -2.95
C PHE A 578 -37.18 17.86 -3.28
N CYS A 579 -37.32 18.57 -4.40
CA CYS A 579 -38.60 19.10 -4.84
C CYS A 579 -39.15 18.31 -6.03
N THR A 580 -38.42 18.28 -7.15
CA THR A 580 -38.87 17.63 -8.38
C THR A 580 -37.71 17.43 -9.36
N VAL A 581 -37.96 16.71 -10.46
CA VAL A 581 -37.05 16.53 -11.59
C VAL A 581 -37.49 17.43 -12.75
N ALA A 582 -36.55 18.18 -13.33
CA ALA A 582 -36.77 18.97 -14.54
C ALA A 582 -36.03 18.35 -15.74
N LYS A 583 -36.59 18.54 -16.94
CA LYS A 583 -36.10 18.02 -18.23
C LYS A 583 -35.86 19.18 -19.21
N PRO A 584 -35.11 18.98 -20.31
CA PRO A 584 -34.89 20.01 -21.32
C PRO A 584 -36.18 20.68 -21.75
N TYR A 585 -36.15 22.00 -21.83
CA TYR A 585 -37.33 22.79 -22.15
C TYR A 585 -37.89 22.39 -23.52
N MET A 586 -39.20 22.17 -23.58
CA MET A 586 -39.88 21.74 -24.80
C MET A 586 -39.80 22.86 -25.85
N GLN A 587 -39.15 22.55 -26.97
CA GLN A 587 -39.09 23.45 -28.12
C GLN A 587 -40.20 23.10 -29.12
N ILE A 588 -40.74 24.14 -29.75
CA ILE A 588 -41.72 24.03 -30.82
C ILE A 588 -41.20 24.73 -32.07
N HIS A 589 -41.56 24.24 -33.24
CA HIS A 589 -41.23 24.91 -34.49
C HIS A 589 -41.94 26.25 -34.57
N ARG A 590 -41.19 27.32 -34.84
CA ARG A 590 -41.75 28.67 -34.95
C ARG A 590 -42.59 28.84 -36.21
N ALA A 591 -42.13 28.30 -37.34
CA ALA A 591 -42.84 28.37 -38.60
C ALA A 591 -43.92 27.29 -38.67
N MET A 592 -45.15 27.67 -39.04
CA MET A 592 -46.26 26.72 -39.18
C MET A 592 -46.04 25.66 -40.28
N GLN A 593 -45.13 25.93 -41.23
CA GLN A 593 -44.75 24.99 -42.28
C GLN A 593 -43.96 23.80 -41.73
N ASP A 594 -43.14 24.03 -40.69
CA ASP A 594 -42.27 23.01 -40.10
C ASP A 594 -42.98 22.21 -38.99
N GLN A 595 -44.15 22.66 -38.54
CA GLN A 595 -44.95 21.98 -37.52
C GLN A 595 -45.73 20.81 -38.12
N SER A 596 -45.60 19.63 -37.50
CA SER A 596 -46.46 18.48 -37.78
C SER A 596 -47.91 18.73 -37.35
N ALA A 597 -48.85 17.92 -37.84
CA ALA A 597 -50.26 18.02 -37.43
C ALA A 597 -50.43 17.80 -35.91
N GLU A 598 -49.69 16.86 -35.35
CA GLU A 598 -49.67 16.57 -33.91
C GLU A 598 -49.09 17.73 -33.10
N GLU A 599 -48.00 18.34 -33.58
CA GLU A 599 -47.39 19.50 -32.93
C GLU A 599 -48.34 20.70 -32.92
N LYS A 600 -49.04 20.96 -34.03
CA LYS A 600 -50.06 22.01 -34.13
C LYS A 600 -51.18 21.82 -33.11
N ALA A 601 -51.72 20.60 -33.03
CA ALA A 601 -52.78 20.27 -32.07
C ALA A 601 -52.32 20.48 -30.63
N ARG A 602 -51.09 20.04 -30.29
CA ARG A 602 -50.49 20.23 -28.97
C ARG A 602 -50.31 21.71 -28.63
N ILE A 603 -49.75 22.51 -29.54
CA ILE A 603 -49.55 23.96 -29.32
C ILE A 603 -50.90 24.65 -29.08
N HIS A 604 -51.91 24.32 -29.89
CA HIS A 604 -53.24 24.90 -29.74
C HIS A 604 -53.88 24.54 -28.39
N ALA A 605 -53.83 23.25 -28.01
CA ALA A 605 -54.30 22.79 -26.71
C ALA A 605 -53.55 23.48 -25.55
N ASP A 606 -52.24 23.69 -25.69
CA ASP A 606 -51.46 24.39 -24.68
C ASP A 606 -51.85 25.86 -24.50
N ILE A 607 -52.12 26.56 -25.61
CA ILE A 607 -52.61 27.95 -25.60
C ILE A 607 -53.97 28.03 -24.93
N GLU A 608 -54.92 27.15 -25.29
CA GLU A 608 -56.26 27.16 -24.69
C GLU A 608 -56.24 26.84 -23.20
N ARG A 609 -55.46 25.83 -22.78
CA ARG A 609 -55.26 25.56 -21.35
C ARG A 609 -54.65 26.77 -20.62
N GLY A 610 -53.71 27.49 -21.24
CA GLY A 610 -53.11 28.71 -20.65
C GLY A 610 -54.10 29.87 -20.49
N LYS A 611 -55.06 30.00 -21.42
CA LYS A 611 -56.19 30.94 -21.28
C LYS A 611 -57.08 30.55 -20.10
N GLN A 612 -57.38 29.27 -19.95
CA GLN A 612 -58.21 28.74 -18.87
C GLN A 612 -57.61 28.98 -17.48
N GLU A 613 -56.33 28.71 -17.28
CA GLU A 613 -55.62 29.02 -16.02
C GLU A 613 -55.64 30.50 -15.67
N ARG A 614 -55.53 31.36 -16.68
CA ARG A 614 -55.58 32.80 -16.45
C ARG A 614 -56.97 33.24 -15.98
N ILE A 615 -58.03 32.62 -16.49
CA ILE A 615 -59.40 32.83 -15.99
C ILE A 615 -59.47 32.39 -14.53
N GLU A 616 -59.04 31.17 -14.22
CA GLU A 616 -59.11 30.61 -12.87
C GLU A 616 -58.34 31.42 -11.84
N ARG A 617 -57.12 31.88 -12.19
CA ARG A 617 -56.32 32.76 -11.33
C ARG A 617 -57.03 34.09 -11.04
N VAL A 618 -57.69 34.67 -12.05
CA VAL A 618 -58.42 35.94 -11.90
C VAL A 618 -59.68 35.74 -11.06
N VAL A 619 -60.45 34.67 -11.32
CA VAL A 619 -61.61 34.31 -10.52
C VAL A 619 -61.22 34.12 -9.06
N ALA A 620 -60.21 33.29 -8.77
CA ALA A 620 -59.74 33.05 -7.41
C ALA A 620 -59.28 34.34 -6.70
N GLY A 621 -58.48 35.18 -7.37
CA GLY A 621 -58.03 36.45 -6.81
C GLY A 621 -59.18 37.44 -6.55
N ARG A 622 -60.14 37.54 -7.48
CA ARG A 622 -61.32 38.40 -7.33
C ARG A 622 -62.26 37.89 -6.25
N THR A 623 -62.46 36.58 -6.11
CA THR A 623 -63.26 36.00 -5.03
C THR A 623 -62.68 36.36 -3.65
N ILE A 624 -61.35 36.34 -3.50
CA ILE A 624 -60.68 36.78 -2.27
C ILE A 624 -60.89 38.29 -2.05
N ALA A 625 -60.66 39.12 -3.06
CA ALA A 625 -60.86 40.56 -2.97
C ALA A 625 -62.31 40.92 -2.58
N LYS A 626 -63.29 40.26 -3.22
CA LYS A 626 -64.71 40.43 -2.93
C LYS A 626 -65.07 40.05 -1.50
N ARG A 627 -64.54 38.93 -1.01
CA ARG A 627 -64.73 38.47 0.39
C ARG A 627 -64.25 39.49 1.42
N HIS A 628 -63.22 40.27 1.09
CA HIS A 628 -62.67 41.31 1.96
C HIS A 628 -63.13 42.73 1.61
N GLY A 629 -64.08 42.91 0.68
CA GLY A 629 -64.61 44.22 0.30
C GLY A 629 -63.67 45.07 -0.54
N THR A 630 -62.59 44.50 -1.07
CA THR A 630 -61.52 45.23 -1.78
C THR A 630 -61.57 45.06 -3.30
N ASP A 631 -62.58 44.39 -3.85
CA ASP A 631 -62.72 44.27 -5.30
C ASP A 631 -63.05 45.66 -5.91
N PRO A 632 -62.45 46.03 -7.06
CA PRO A 632 -62.71 47.33 -7.69
C PRO A 632 -64.19 47.63 -7.92
N GLU A 633 -64.99 46.62 -8.28
CA GLU A 633 -66.43 46.79 -8.56
C GLU A 633 -67.24 47.12 -7.30
N GLN A 634 -66.84 46.60 -6.13
CA GLN A 634 -67.47 46.97 -4.85
C GLN A 634 -67.17 48.42 -4.43
N ASN A 635 -66.15 49.02 -5.03
CA ASN A 635 -65.68 50.37 -4.73
C ASN A 635 -65.98 51.35 -5.88
N GLY A 636 -66.92 51.02 -6.78
CA GLY A 636 -67.38 51.90 -7.87
C GLY A 636 -66.45 52.01 -9.08
N LEU A 637 -65.43 51.14 -9.18
CA LEU A 637 -64.51 51.06 -10.32
C LEU A 637 -64.81 49.86 -11.22
N ASN A 638 -64.46 49.94 -12.51
CA ASN A 638 -64.65 48.82 -13.44
C ASN A 638 -63.40 47.92 -13.48
N TYR A 639 -63.60 46.60 -13.33
CA TYR A 639 -62.50 45.64 -13.49
C TYR A 639 -62.11 45.51 -14.98
N PRO A 640 -60.82 45.59 -15.35
CA PRO A 640 -60.40 45.48 -16.75
C PRO A 640 -60.75 44.12 -17.36
N LYS A 641 -61.23 44.13 -18.62
CA LYS A 641 -61.46 42.90 -19.39
C LYS A 641 -60.16 42.12 -19.61
N LEU A 642 -60.23 40.80 -19.52
CA LEU A 642 -59.09 39.91 -19.78
C LEU A 642 -58.73 39.91 -21.27
N LYS A 643 -57.70 40.68 -21.63
CA LYS A 643 -57.17 40.78 -23.00
C LYS A 643 -56.80 39.41 -23.58
N GLY A 644 -57.17 39.13 -24.84
CA GLY A 644 -56.80 37.88 -25.54
C GLY A 644 -57.69 36.67 -25.27
N LEU A 645 -58.80 36.84 -24.55
CA LEU A 645 -59.86 35.85 -24.39
C LEU A 645 -61.04 36.12 -25.33
N THR A 646 -61.77 35.07 -25.71
CA THR A 646 -63.04 35.20 -26.46
C THR A 646 -64.15 35.80 -25.58
N ALA A 647 -65.26 36.25 -26.18
CA ALA A 647 -66.40 36.78 -25.44
C ALA A 647 -67.00 35.75 -24.47
N GLU A 648 -67.11 34.49 -24.91
CA GLU A 648 -67.58 33.37 -24.08
C GLU A 648 -66.67 33.11 -22.89
N GLN A 649 -65.34 33.10 -23.09
CA GLN A 649 -64.35 32.94 -22.02
C GLN A 649 -64.40 34.08 -21.00
N GLN A 650 -64.69 35.31 -21.44
CA GLN A 650 -64.90 36.43 -20.52
C GLN A 650 -66.20 36.28 -19.72
N GLN A 651 -67.29 35.86 -20.37
CA GLN A 651 -68.57 35.62 -19.70
C GLN A 651 -68.45 34.50 -18.65
N GLN A 652 -67.74 33.42 -19.00
CA GLN A 652 -67.46 32.31 -18.08
C GLN A 652 -66.76 32.76 -16.79
N ALA A 653 -65.81 33.69 -16.88
CA ALA A 653 -65.13 34.25 -15.72
C ALA A 653 -66.10 35.03 -14.81
N VAL A 654 -66.96 35.85 -15.41
CA VAL A 654 -67.99 36.64 -14.70
C VAL A 654 -69.00 35.71 -14.02
N ASP A 655 -69.55 34.74 -14.75
CA ASP A 655 -70.55 33.81 -14.23
C ASP A 655 -70.02 32.96 -13.07
N ARG A 656 -68.73 32.58 -13.10
CA ARG A 656 -68.10 31.85 -11.99
C ARG A 656 -67.93 32.72 -10.75
N ILE A 657 -67.57 33.99 -10.91
CA ILE A 657 -67.47 34.94 -9.78
C ILE A 657 -68.85 35.17 -9.18
N SER A 658 -69.87 35.41 -10.00
CA SER A 658 -71.25 35.65 -9.51
C SER A 658 -71.91 34.43 -8.88
N ARG A 659 -71.60 33.21 -9.36
CA ARG A 659 -72.06 31.98 -8.70
C ARG A 659 -71.49 31.83 -7.29
N LEU A 660 -70.23 32.19 -7.08
CA LEU A 660 -69.58 32.18 -5.76
C LEU A 660 -70.10 33.29 -4.82
N GLU A 661 -70.77 34.32 -5.34
CA GLU A 661 -71.50 35.32 -4.54
C GLU A 661 -72.82 34.77 -3.99
N GLY A 662 -73.51 33.91 -4.75
CA GLY A 662 -74.79 33.30 -4.36
C GLY A 662 -74.69 32.38 -3.14
N ASP A 663 -73.55 31.72 -2.94
CA ASP A 663 -73.32 30.80 -1.81
C ASP A 663 -72.91 31.49 -0.51
N ASN A 664 -72.63 32.81 -0.54
CA ASN A 664 -72.04 33.54 0.59
C ASN A 664 -72.98 34.57 1.25
N TYR A 665 -74.28 34.55 0.93
CA TYR A 665 -75.28 35.27 1.71
C TYR A 665 -75.73 34.40 2.89
N ALA A 666 -75.23 34.76 4.07
CA ALA A 666 -75.92 34.49 5.33
C ALA A 666 -77.40 34.88 5.21
N GLU A 667 -78.28 34.10 5.86
CA GLU A 667 -79.72 34.36 5.94
C GLU A 667 -80.01 35.84 6.21
N VAL A 668 -80.51 36.53 5.19
CA VAL A 668 -81.10 37.85 5.36
C VAL A 668 -82.47 37.63 6.01
N VAL A 669 -82.51 37.70 7.33
CA VAL A 669 -83.75 37.80 8.12
C VAL A 669 -84.32 39.20 7.91
N GLU A 670 -84.91 39.46 6.75
CA GLU A 670 -85.80 40.61 6.57
C GLU A 670 -87.26 40.16 6.70
N LEU A 671 -87.84 40.53 7.84
CA LEU A 671 -89.24 40.33 8.23
C LEU A 671 -90.27 40.71 7.14
N GLY A 672 -89.90 41.55 6.17
CA GLY A 672 -90.79 42.02 5.09
C GLY A 672 -91.12 40.97 4.03
N GLN A 673 -90.27 39.96 3.80
CA GLN A 673 -90.55 38.91 2.80
C GLN A 673 -91.42 37.77 3.34
N HIS A 674 -91.44 37.56 4.66
CA HIS A 674 -92.29 36.55 5.31
C HIS A 674 -93.77 36.96 5.29
N THR A 675 -94.07 38.25 5.49
CA THR A 675 -95.45 38.79 5.44
C THR A 675 -96.05 38.73 4.04
N LYS A 676 -95.23 38.88 3.00
CA LYS A 676 -95.68 38.81 1.60
C LYS A 676 -96.01 37.38 1.14
N LYS A 677 -95.34 36.37 1.72
CA LYS A 677 -95.67 34.95 1.49
C LYS A 677 -96.94 34.51 2.22
N LEU A 678 -97.18 34.99 3.45
CA LEU A 678 -98.42 34.72 4.20
C LEU A 678 -99.65 35.39 3.59
N SER A 679 -99.49 36.54 2.92
CA SER A 679 -100.58 37.26 2.24
C SER A 679 -101.09 36.57 0.96
N ASN A 680 -100.34 35.62 0.40
CA ASN A 680 -100.65 34.99 -0.90
C ASN A 680 -101.13 33.53 -0.79
N ILE A 681 -101.38 33.02 0.42
CA ILE A 681 -102.02 31.73 0.61
C ILE A 681 -103.53 31.93 0.53
N GLY A 682 -104.14 31.46 -0.55
CA GLY A 682 -105.58 31.48 -0.75
C GLY A 682 -106.29 30.47 0.16
N TRP A 683 -107.48 30.82 0.65
CA TRP A 683 -108.33 30.05 1.58
C TRP A 683 -108.76 28.65 1.10
N GLU A 684 -108.37 28.22 -0.11
CA GLU A 684 -108.69 26.91 -0.67
C GLU A 684 -107.71 25.79 -0.24
N GLU A 685 -106.52 26.13 0.25
CA GLU A 685 -105.51 25.15 0.70
C GLU A 685 -105.73 24.62 2.13
N VAL A 686 -106.81 25.02 2.82
CA VAL A 686 -107.06 24.71 4.24
C VAL A 686 -108.18 23.66 4.45
N LEU A 687 -108.77 23.09 3.40
CA LEU A 687 -109.78 22.04 3.56
C LEU A 687 -109.18 20.62 3.49
N TYR A 688 -109.20 19.99 4.68
CA TYR A 688 -108.86 18.61 4.99
C TYR A 688 -109.85 17.63 4.31
N ASP A 689 -109.36 16.73 3.45
CA ASP A 689 -110.18 15.69 2.81
C ASP A 689 -109.92 14.32 3.48
N GLU A 690 -110.90 13.86 4.27
CA GLU A 690 -110.89 12.63 5.09
C GLU A 690 -110.90 11.31 4.28
N ARG A 691 -110.68 11.33 2.96
CA ARG A 691 -110.82 10.14 2.09
C ARG A 691 -109.53 9.42 1.70
N LYS A 692 -108.37 9.74 2.30
CA LYS A 692 -107.08 9.11 1.95
C LYS A 692 -106.42 8.24 3.03
N THR A 693 -107.20 7.71 3.97
CA THR A 693 -106.74 6.69 4.94
C THR A 693 -107.74 5.54 5.04
N ALA A 694 -107.88 4.75 3.97
CA ALA A 694 -108.65 3.51 4.01
C ALA A 694 -108.08 2.37 3.13
N ASP A 695 -106.81 2.44 2.69
CA ASP A 695 -106.23 1.37 1.83
C ASP A 695 -104.82 0.90 2.22
N LYS A 696 -104.45 1.07 3.49
CA LYS A 696 -103.34 0.33 4.13
C LYS A 696 -103.64 0.13 5.62
N LEU A 697 -104.44 -0.89 5.91
CA LEU A 697 -104.34 -1.66 7.15
C LEU A 697 -103.15 -2.62 7.03
#